data_AF-A0AAP0HUA9-F1
#
_entry.id   AF-A0AAP0HUA9-F1
#
_cell.length_a   1.000
_cell.length_b   1.000
_cell.length_c   1.000
_cell.angle_alpha   90.00
_cell.angle_beta   90.00
_cell.angle_gamma   90.00
#
_symmetry.space_group_name_H-M   'P 1'
#
loop_
_entity.id
_entity.type
_entity.pdbx_description
1 polymer ?
#
loop_
_entity_poly.entity_id
_entity_poly.type
_entity_poly.pdbx_seq_one_letter_code
_entity_poly.pdbx_strand_id
1 'polypeptide(L)'
;MEYHIHNCCFFFFIISLMLLPWHIRSSSSSSSPLIPFSNTSSCRRDQSLALLQFKASINHWPSYHPKFASWKVTTDCCTSWDGVTCDDFGFVIRLDVSESFYDASIDSNSSLFSLHHLKALNLAGNSFLNISFPTLVAKLCSLTYFNLSHTYILGHIPSEISQLNNLTSLDLSYSFHYDEVVPLEFSKLTNLISLRLSRLTLESPIALRTLIYNFSSLEELYLDATPTDYKRGGIAQDWFEAVASVRTSLRVLSMSDMGLSGPMGYSILHFSSLSQLYLSGNNITHFPPEMFQLPNLEILDLSWNHHLTLSSLDFPPNKQYALQQLIVRGINFPGRSLPHSIGNLNLLTKFDASNCDLTGPISSSLSKLSQLSQLEELDLWYNAFVGTLSSFAWSKLSSLRMLDLSGNQLTGTIPSSLSKLSQLEELDLGNNAFVGNLSSIAWSNLSSLRMLDLSGNQLTGTIPSSLSKLSQLEELDLGNNAFVGSLSSFAWSNLSSLRKLDLSDNQLTGTIPSSLFSLPSLEIIDLCNNTLEGRIPSSFSELSNLETLKLCSNNFHGMVDPRMFKNLASIDLSDNILLSIDTSDLALSLPHLDEFGFSSCNLSEFPRFLKYQENPFELDLSNNQIQGKVPEWIWNKVRTLRLANNSLVGFEDPVSNHSSSNLRALDLSNNNFEGSIPFVYGTSLSAISLSNNKFTGEIPSYFCNTHLAIVDFSKNQISGRIPPCLSEVEFVYLHENKLQGSIPDTFQDGCRLRVLALGGNQLEGKLPRSLANCSFLQVLDVGENQISDTFPFWLESLSHLQALLLRSNRFHGSIEQHQYHQPNSSFLRLHIIDLSSNNFKGRLPIEYFRLLKQMTVEGSIVKSPKFINADGISLMIPLMIRNKGQELGYLPTQISYVSCIDLSSNQFSGEIAEVIGDLRSLNVLNFSHNGISGEIPSSFQNLRDLQSLDLSNNDLSGEIPSELASITFLEVLNVSCNHLVGRIPSGTQFDTFNGSSFEGNLGLCGSQLQIECDPKQNGNNGAPSISSQEDSSDTNFNWMFVVAGYGSGLIVGFVIERYIFSRNMYYLEKIMNMIRFFQGNRSLRTQRGRRRN
;
A
#
# COMPACT_ATOMS: atom_id res chain seq x y z
N MET A 1 7.84 -11.95 -3.48
CA MET A 1 8.25 -12.80 -2.33
C MET A 1 9.52 -12.30 -1.61
N GLU A 2 10.17 -11.23 -2.08
CA GLU A 2 10.92 -10.29 -1.23
C GLU A 2 9.99 -9.12 -0.89
N TYR A 3 9.13 -9.35 0.10
CA TYR A 3 8.33 -8.32 0.75
C TYR A 3 7.96 -8.93 2.11
N HIS A 4 8.96 -9.07 2.98
CA HIS A 4 8.77 -9.24 4.44
C HIS A 4 10.06 -9.31 5.27
N ILE A 5 11.27 -9.21 4.69
CA ILE A 5 12.54 -9.32 5.46
C ILE A 5 13.48 -8.14 5.17
N HIS A 6 12.97 -6.91 5.22
CA HIS A 6 13.81 -5.70 5.33
C HIS A 6 13.39 -4.75 6.46
N ASN A 7 12.41 -5.14 7.28
CA ASN A 7 12.05 -4.43 8.53
C ASN A 7 12.66 -5.05 9.80
N CYS A 8 13.56 -6.04 9.68
CA CYS A 8 14.21 -6.67 10.84
C CYS A 8 15.72 -6.38 10.97
N CYS A 9 16.36 -5.72 10.00
CA CYS A 9 17.81 -5.51 10.03
C CYS A 9 18.28 -4.12 10.45
N PHE A 10 17.38 -3.13 10.59
CA PHE A 10 17.74 -1.81 11.14
C PHE A 10 17.65 -1.75 12.68
N PHE A 11 17.01 -2.75 13.31
CA PHE A 11 16.83 -2.78 14.77
C PHE A 11 17.96 -3.47 15.56
N PHE A 12 18.96 -4.06 14.87
CA PHE A 12 20.02 -4.83 15.53
C PHE A 12 21.38 -4.12 15.67
N PHE A 13 21.53 -2.88 15.20
CA PHE A 13 22.79 -2.14 15.36
C PHE A 13 22.84 -1.17 16.55
N ILE A 14 21.75 -1.02 17.32
CA ILE A 14 21.68 -0.07 18.46
C ILE A 14 21.67 -0.76 19.85
N ILE A 15 21.76 -2.10 19.95
CA ILE A 15 21.80 -2.81 21.24
C ILE A 15 23.22 -3.28 21.64
N SER A 16 24.29 -2.83 20.97
CA SER A 16 25.67 -3.20 21.34
C SER A 16 26.51 -2.09 21.99
N LEU A 17 25.96 -0.89 22.22
CA LEU A 17 26.75 0.26 22.71
C LEU A 17 26.18 1.02 23.94
N MET A 18 25.20 0.45 24.64
CA MET A 18 24.60 1.06 25.85
C MET A 18 24.69 0.16 27.10
N LEU A 19 25.83 -0.52 27.31
CA LEU A 19 26.19 -1.09 28.62
C LEU A 19 27.57 -0.61 29.07
N LEU A 20 27.66 0.68 29.42
CA LEU A 20 28.50 1.21 30.50
C LEU A 20 28.18 2.71 30.65
N PRO A 21 27.84 3.19 31.87
CA PRO A 21 28.92 3.75 32.67
C PRO A 21 28.85 3.58 34.20
N TRP A 22 30.01 3.21 34.75
CA TRP A 22 30.72 3.81 35.89
C TRP A 22 30.31 3.47 37.34
N HIS A 23 31.14 2.60 37.95
CA HIS A 23 31.60 2.80 39.33
C HIS A 23 33.13 2.91 39.37
N ILE A 24 33.66 4.14 39.56
CA ILE A 24 35.03 4.36 40.08
C ILE A 24 35.02 5.52 41.08
N ARG A 25 35.32 5.19 42.35
CA ARG A 25 36.18 5.86 43.36
C ARG A 25 35.71 5.41 44.75
N SER A 26 36.54 5.09 45.75
CA SER A 26 37.99 4.88 45.90
C SER A 26 38.24 4.47 47.36
N SER A 27 39.03 3.42 47.64
CA SER A 27 39.90 3.18 48.83
C SER A 27 39.97 1.69 49.19
N SER A 28 41.07 1.05 49.61
CA SER A 28 42.51 1.30 49.58
C SER A 28 43.23 -0.01 49.99
N SER A 29 44.42 -0.27 49.44
CA SER A 29 45.44 -1.29 49.82
C SER A 29 45.05 -2.78 49.65
N SER A 30 45.89 -3.71 49.21
CA SER A 30 47.36 -3.79 49.17
C SER A 30 47.81 -4.66 47.98
N SER A 31 48.81 -4.19 47.24
CA SER A 31 49.51 -4.90 46.18
C SER A 31 50.44 -6.00 46.72
N SER A 32 50.42 -7.17 46.09
CA SER A 32 51.53 -8.14 46.07
C SER A 32 51.61 -8.72 44.64
N PRO A 33 52.81 -8.84 44.02
CA PRO A 33 52.92 -9.17 42.61
C PRO A 33 52.97 -10.70 42.41
N LEU A 34 52.19 -11.23 41.46
CA LEU A 34 52.36 -12.59 40.95
C LEU A 34 52.40 -12.55 39.41
N ILE A 35 53.63 -12.66 38.90
CA ILE A 35 54.14 -13.40 37.72
C ILE A 35 53.14 -13.68 36.57
N PRO A 36 53.45 -13.31 35.30
CA PRO A 36 52.66 -13.72 34.15
C PRO A 36 52.97 -15.19 33.80
N PHE A 37 51.97 -16.06 33.88
CA PHE A 37 52.02 -17.37 33.22
C PHE A 37 51.34 -17.27 31.86
N SER A 38 52.17 -17.30 30.81
CA SER A 38 51.77 -17.68 29.47
C SER A 38 51.48 -19.19 29.45
N ASN A 39 50.22 -19.58 29.24
CA ASN A 39 49.87 -20.92 28.78
C ASN A 39 48.50 -20.86 28.08
N THR A 40 48.45 -20.34 26.86
CA THR A 40 47.38 -20.70 25.93
C THR A 40 47.78 -22.04 25.31
N SER A 41 47.21 -23.13 25.80
CA SER A 41 47.38 -24.45 25.20
C SER A 41 46.87 -24.45 23.75
N SER A 42 47.68 -24.98 22.83
CA SER A 42 47.26 -25.15 21.43
C SER A 42 46.07 -26.11 21.31
N CYS A 43 45.20 -25.85 20.33
CA CYS A 43 44.06 -26.67 19.99
C CYS A 43 44.46 -28.14 19.82
N ARG A 44 43.78 -29.03 20.54
CA ARG A 44 44.02 -30.45 20.40
C ARG A 44 43.69 -30.92 18.98
N ARG A 45 44.55 -31.79 18.45
CA ARG A 45 44.46 -32.22 17.04
C ARG A 45 43.15 -32.94 16.72
N ASP A 46 42.65 -33.77 17.61
CA ASP A 46 41.35 -34.45 17.47
C ASP A 46 40.18 -33.45 17.40
N GLN A 47 40.22 -32.38 18.19
CA GLN A 47 39.19 -31.33 18.19
C GLN A 47 39.20 -30.53 16.87
N SER A 48 40.38 -30.07 16.45
CA SER A 48 40.54 -29.36 15.17
C SER A 48 40.10 -30.22 13.97
N LEU A 49 40.37 -31.53 13.99
CA LEU A 49 40.00 -32.44 12.93
C LEU A 49 38.48 -32.68 12.90
N ALA A 50 37.85 -32.85 14.07
CA ALA A 50 36.40 -32.99 14.17
C ALA A 50 35.67 -31.74 13.63
N LEU A 51 36.18 -30.54 13.91
CA LEU A 51 35.65 -29.29 13.38
C LEU A 51 35.86 -29.15 11.86
N LEU A 52 37.02 -29.53 11.32
CA LEU A 52 37.25 -29.52 9.87
C LEU A 52 36.38 -30.52 9.12
N GLN A 53 36.13 -31.69 9.73
CA GLN A 53 35.19 -32.67 9.19
C GLN A 53 33.75 -32.12 9.21
N PHE A 54 33.37 -31.41 10.26
CA PHE A 54 32.06 -30.76 10.35
C PHE A 54 31.89 -29.67 9.28
N LYS A 55 32.93 -28.84 9.08
CA LYS A 55 32.98 -27.87 7.97
C LYS A 55 32.82 -28.55 6.60
N ALA A 56 33.47 -29.69 6.38
CA ALA A 56 33.41 -30.41 5.12
C ALA A 56 32.03 -31.04 4.83
N SER A 57 31.18 -31.23 5.85
CA SER A 57 29.80 -31.71 5.69
C SER A 57 28.77 -30.62 5.33
N ILE A 58 29.18 -29.36 5.21
CA ILE A 58 28.29 -28.22 4.95
C ILE A 58 28.45 -27.75 3.50
N ASN A 59 27.36 -27.67 2.73
CA ASN A 59 27.37 -27.18 1.35
C ASN A 59 27.43 -25.65 1.33
N HIS A 60 28.23 -25.08 0.42
CA HIS A 60 28.48 -23.64 0.36
C HIS A 60 27.68 -22.96 -0.77
N TRP A 61 26.94 -21.90 -0.44
CA TRP A 61 26.67 -20.77 -1.34
C TRP A 61 27.66 -19.64 -1.01
N PRO A 62 28.04 -18.76 -1.97
CA PRO A 62 28.86 -17.60 -1.66
C PRO A 62 28.02 -16.59 -0.86
N SER A 63 28.11 -16.63 0.48
CA SER A 63 27.43 -15.71 1.38
C SER A 63 28.32 -14.51 1.78
N TYR A 64 27.66 -13.43 2.19
CA TYR A 64 28.28 -12.27 2.83
C TYR A 64 28.75 -12.69 4.24
N HIS A 65 30.08 -12.77 4.45
CA HIS A 65 30.79 -13.07 5.71
C HIS A 65 30.78 -14.53 6.27
N PRO A 66 31.38 -15.53 5.60
CA PRO A 66 31.45 -16.89 6.14
C PRO A 66 32.49 -17.03 7.27
N LYS A 67 32.06 -17.31 8.52
CA LYS A 67 32.94 -17.68 9.66
C LYS A 67 33.91 -18.83 9.32
N PHE A 68 33.52 -19.74 8.42
CA PHE A 68 34.39 -20.82 7.96
C PHE A 68 35.59 -20.36 7.13
N ALA A 69 35.67 -19.11 6.68
CA ALA A 69 36.83 -18.58 5.95
C ALA A 69 38.11 -18.53 6.82
N SER A 70 37.98 -18.29 8.12
CA SER A 70 39.11 -18.31 9.06
C SER A 70 39.58 -19.73 9.40
N TRP A 71 38.74 -20.75 9.17
CA TRP A 71 39.04 -22.14 9.51
C TRP A 71 40.00 -22.77 8.51
N LYS A 72 41.30 -22.65 8.79
CA LYS A 72 42.39 -23.16 7.95
C LYS A 72 43.20 -24.21 8.70
N VAL A 73 43.53 -25.31 8.01
CA VAL A 73 44.37 -26.42 8.53
C VAL A 73 45.72 -25.93 9.07
N THR A 74 46.23 -24.81 8.54
CA THR A 74 47.53 -24.22 8.93
C THR A 74 47.48 -23.31 10.15
N THR A 75 46.30 -23.08 10.73
CA THR A 75 46.08 -22.13 11.83
C THR A 75 45.45 -22.84 13.03
N ASP A 76 45.75 -22.37 14.23
CA ASP A 76 45.27 -22.99 15.47
C ASP A 76 43.81 -22.63 15.75
N CYS A 77 42.96 -23.64 15.99
CA CYS A 77 41.52 -23.47 16.11
C CYS A 77 41.11 -22.62 17.33
N CYS A 78 41.88 -22.64 18.42
CA CYS A 78 41.52 -21.96 19.67
C CYS A 78 41.86 -20.47 19.66
N THR A 79 42.68 -20.03 18.70
CA THR A 79 43.19 -18.66 18.63
C THR A 79 42.81 -17.94 17.34
N SER A 80 42.56 -18.67 16.26
CA SER A 80 42.46 -18.10 14.91
C SER A 80 41.14 -18.37 14.20
N TRP A 81 40.29 -19.28 14.70
CA TRP A 81 39.04 -19.65 14.03
C TRP A 81 37.87 -18.90 14.64
N ASP A 82 37.14 -18.17 13.80
CA ASP A 82 35.96 -17.44 14.23
C ASP A 82 34.91 -18.42 14.73
N GLY A 83 34.33 -18.12 15.89
CA GLY A 83 33.29 -18.94 16.50
C GLY A 83 33.79 -20.13 17.33
N VAL A 84 35.10 -20.35 17.47
CA VAL A 84 35.65 -21.46 18.29
C VAL A 84 36.29 -20.90 19.56
N THR A 85 35.97 -21.50 20.72
CA THR A 85 36.65 -21.19 21.99
C THR A 85 37.04 -22.46 22.71
N CYS A 86 38.24 -22.46 23.31
CA CYS A 86 38.78 -23.60 24.03
C CYS A 86 39.05 -23.29 25.50
N ASP A 87 39.21 -24.33 26.31
CA ASP A 87 39.73 -24.22 27.67
C ASP A 87 41.27 -24.17 27.71
N ASP A 88 41.81 -24.01 28.93
CA ASP A 88 43.26 -23.96 29.22
C ASP A 88 44.01 -25.27 28.88
N PHE A 89 43.29 -26.32 28.45
CA PHE A 89 43.85 -27.61 28.04
C PHE A 89 43.67 -27.90 26.54
N GLY A 90 43.10 -26.95 25.79
CA GLY A 90 42.94 -27.01 24.33
C GLY A 90 41.74 -27.83 23.87
N PHE A 91 40.77 -28.11 24.75
CA PHE A 91 39.48 -28.71 24.40
C PHE A 91 38.49 -27.64 23.95
N VAL A 92 37.72 -27.92 22.91
CA VAL A 92 36.70 -26.99 22.41
C VAL A 92 35.51 -26.98 23.35
N ILE A 93 35.22 -25.82 23.95
CA ILE A 93 34.13 -25.61 24.92
C ILE A 93 33.00 -24.75 24.38
N ARG A 94 33.22 -23.96 23.32
CA ARG A 94 32.18 -23.18 22.64
C ARG A 94 32.36 -23.30 21.13
N LEU A 95 31.24 -23.53 20.45
CA LEU A 95 31.13 -23.47 19.00
C LEU A 95 29.96 -22.54 18.63
N ASP A 96 30.27 -21.49 17.90
CA ASP A 96 29.31 -20.50 17.41
C ASP A 96 29.50 -20.30 15.90
N VAL A 97 28.58 -20.88 15.12
CA VAL A 97 28.52 -20.72 13.67
C VAL A 97 27.24 -20.00 13.25
N SER A 98 26.65 -19.19 14.13
CA SER A 98 25.37 -18.54 13.86
C SER A 98 25.45 -17.48 12.75
N GLU A 99 24.29 -17.13 12.16
CA GLU A 99 24.09 -16.05 11.17
C GLU A 99 25.06 -16.11 10.00
N SER A 100 25.40 -17.33 9.58
CA SER A 100 26.34 -17.57 8.49
C SER A 100 25.64 -18.02 7.21
N PHE A 101 24.30 -18.11 7.24
CA PHE A 101 23.43 -18.49 6.12
C PHE A 101 23.85 -19.79 5.43
N TYR A 102 24.40 -20.74 6.18
CA TYR A 102 24.79 -22.03 5.63
C TYR A 102 23.54 -22.86 5.27
N ASP A 103 23.58 -23.56 4.13
CA ASP A 103 22.57 -24.55 3.73
C ASP A 103 23.19 -25.96 3.85
N ALA A 104 22.77 -26.73 4.85
CA ALA A 104 23.42 -28.01 5.17
C ALA A 104 22.51 -29.03 5.87
N SER A 105 22.96 -30.28 5.90
CA SER A 105 22.39 -31.34 6.74
C SER A 105 23.33 -31.66 7.90
N ILE A 106 22.83 -31.69 9.13
CA ILE A 106 23.57 -32.21 10.28
C ILE A 106 23.10 -33.64 10.51
N ASP A 107 23.84 -34.61 9.98
CA ASP A 107 23.47 -36.02 10.09
C ASP A 107 23.84 -36.61 11.45
N SER A 108 23.22 -37.75 11.80
CA SER A 108 23.55 -38.54 12.99
C SER A 108 25.03 -38.93 13.10
N ASN A 109 25.75 -39.05 11.99
CA ASN A 109 27.20 -39.35 12.00
C ASN A 109 28.09 -38.11 12.00
N SER A 110 27.52 -36.91 12.21
CA SER A 110 28.28 -35.66 12.23
C SER A 110 29.39 -35.70 13.28
N SER A 111 30.58 -35.26 12.89
CA SER A 111 31.74 -35.15 13.78
C SER A 111 31.52 -34.14 14.91
N LEU A 112 30.52 -33.26 14.80
CA LEU A 112 30.10 -32.34 15.87
C LEU A 112 29.85 -33.06 17.20
N PHE A 113 29.20 -34.25 17.15
CA PHE A 113 28.83 -35.00 18.36
C PHE A 113 30.02 -35.72 19.04
N SER A 114 31.23 -35.59 18.49
CA SER A 114 32.47 -36.08 19.13
C SER A 114 33.11 -35.07 20.10
N LEU A 115 32.63 -33.83 20.10
CA LEU A 115 33.13 -32.74 20.95
C LEU A 115 32.51 -32.80 22.36
N HIS A 116 32.82 -33.85 23.14
CA HIS A 116 32.19 -34.12 24.44
C HIS A 116 32.39 -33.05 25.54
N HIS A 117 33.39 -32.17 25.37
CA HIS A 117 33.69 -31.06 26.28
C HIS A 117 32.91 -29.79 25.97
N LEU A 118 32.09 -29.80 24.91
CA LEU A 118 31.34 -28.63 24.47
C LEU A 118 30.33 -28.20 25.54
N LYS A 119 30.42 -26.94 25.97
CA LYS A 119 29.54 -26.30 26.95
C LYS A 119 28.53 -25.35 26.31
N ALA A 120 28.86 -24.79 25.15
CA ALA A 120 27.98 -23.89 24.40
C ALA A 120 27.99 -24.24 22.91
N LEU A 121 26.80 -24.46 22.35
CA LEU A 121 26.58 -24.71 20.93
C LEU A 121 25.56 -23.71 20.38
N ASN A 122 25.98 -22.87 19.43
CA ASN A 122 25.14 -21.89 18.75
C ASN A 122 25.14 -22.15 17.24
N LEU A 123 23.99 -22.60 16.73
CA LEU A 123 23.77 -22.88 15.30
C LEU A 123 22.74 -21.93 14.66
N ALA A 124 22.31 -20.89 15.37
CA ALA A 124 21.18 -20.04 14.97
C ALA A 124 21.35 -19.35 13.61
N GLY A 125 20.25 -19.05 12.91
CA GLY A 125 20.30 -18.27 11.66
C GLY A 125 21.02 -18.98 10.50
N ASN A 126 20.93 -20.31 10.46
CA ASN A 126 21.43 -21.15 9.36
C ASN A 126 20.30 -22.03 8.84
N SER A 127 20.30 -22.41 7.56
CA SER A 127 19.21 -23.19 6.96
C SER A 127 19.54 -24.69 6.96
N PHE A 128 18.91 -25.48 7.82
CA PHE A 128 19.09 -26.95 7.84
C PHE A 128 17.88 -27.65 7.18
N LEU A 129 17.73 -27.48 5.85
CA LEU A 129 16.53 -27.83 5.09
C LEU A 129 16.33 -29.33 4.80
N ASN A 130 17.16 -30.23 5.32
CA ASN A 130 16.97 -31.67 5.12
C ASN A 130 17.46 -32.51 6.31
N ILE A 131 16.68 -33.54 6.63
CA ILE A 131 16.83 -34.54 7.72
C ILE A 131 16.51 -34.00 9.12
N SER A 132 15.75 -34.80 9.88
CA SER A 132 15.44 -34.61 11.31
C SER A 132 16.70 -34.35 12.14
N PHE A 133 16.65 -33.38 13.06
CA PHE A 133 17.80 -33.10 13.93
C PHE A 133 18.24 -34.35 14.71
N PRO A 134 19.55 -34.67 14.80
CA PRO A 134 19.98 -35.95 15.36
C PRO A 134 19.73 -36.11 16.86
N THR A 135 19.19 -37.28 17.25
CA THR A 135 19.03 -37.69 18.66
C THR A 135 20.37 -37.79 19.41
N LEU A 136 21.48 -37.93 18.68
CA LEU A 136 22.85 -38.00 19.21
C LEU A 136 23.33 -36.70 19.89
N VAL A 137 22.57 -35.60 19.79
CA VAL A 137 22.82 -34.39 20.59
C VAL A 137 22.90 -34.67 22.08
N ALA A 138 22.19 -35.70 22.58
CA ALA A 138 22.27 -36.16 23.96
C ALA A 138 23.69 -36.62 24.40
N LYS A 139 24.61 -36.89 23.47
CA LYS A 139 26.03 -37.20 23.80
C LYS A 139 26.84 -35.98 24.26
N LEU A 140 26.33 -34.78 24.06
CA LEU A 140 26.98 -33.53 24.46
C LEU A 140 26.60 -33.16 25.91
N CYS A 141 26.81 -34.09 26.85
CA CYS A 141 26.35 -33.98 28.25
C CYS A 141 26.90 -32.76 29.02
N SER A 142 27.97 -32.14 28.53
CA SER A 142 28.59 -30.95 29.12
C SER A 142 27.88 -29.65 28.73
N LEU A 143 26.90 -29.69 27.81
CA LEU A 143 26.20 -28.51 27.34
C LEU A 143 25.43 -27.80 28.45
N THR A 144 25.63 -26.48 28.49
CA THR A 144 24.96 -25.52 29.37
C THR A 144 24.16 -24.50 28.56
N TYR A 145 24.54 -24.26 27.31
CA TYR A 145 23.88 -23.36 26.38
C TYR A 145 23.68 -24.06 25.02
N PHE A 146 22.45 -24.10 24.55
CA PHE A 146 22.12 -24.68 23.25
C PHE A 146 21.11 -23.80 22.49
N ASN A 147 21.53 -23.30 21.33
CA ASN A 147 20.72 -22.43 20.49
C ASN A 147 20.62 -22.97 19.05
N LEU A 148 19.39 -23.30 18.65
CA LEU A 148 19.01 -23.73 17.30
C LEU A 148 18.09 -22.72 16.62
N SER A 149 17.94 -21.50 17.13
CA SER A 149 16.90 -20.60 16.65
C SER A 149 17.02 -20.26 15.16
N HIS A 150 15.90 -20.05 14.46
CA HIS A 150 15.85 -19.70 13.03
C HIS A 150 16.60 -20.70 12.14
N THR A 151 16.45 -22.00 12.41
CA THR A 151 17.14 -23.06 11.65
C THR A 151 16.30 -23.80 10.61
N TYR A 152 14.97 -23.64 10.65
CA TYR A 152 14.02 -24.21 9.68
C TYR A 152 14.18 -25.72 9.42
N ILE A 153 14.53 -26.48 10.45
CA ILE A 153 14.72 -27.94 10.41
C ILE A 153 13.40 -28.63 10.04
N LEU A 154 13.47 -29.56 9.08
CA LEU A 154 12.37 -30.47 8.74
C LEU A 154 12.40 -31.71 9.65
N GLY A 155 11.37 -31.88 10.49
CA GLY A 155 11.18 -33.05 11.35
C GLY A 155 10.78 -32.70 12.78
N HIS A 156 10.68 -33.73 13.63
CA HIS A 156 10.25 -33.59 15.03
C HIS A 156 11.36 -33.09 15.95
N ILE A 157 10.95 -32.40 17.03
CA ILE A 157 11.84 -31.99 18.12
C ILE A 157 12.33 -33.24 18.86
N PRO A 158 13.66 -33.50 18.95
CA PRO A 158 14.17 -34.67 19.65
C PRO A 158 13.93 -34.60 21.17
N SER A 159 13.15 -35.54 21.70
CA SER A 159 12.90 -35.64 23.15
C SER A 159 14.18 -35.90 23.96
N GLU A 160 15.23 -36.44 23.32
CA GLU A 160 16.54 -36.75 23.89
C GLU A 160 17.30 -35.51 24.38
N ILE A 161 16.94 -34.29 23.93
CA ILE A 161 17.44 -33.04 24.50
C ILE A 161 17.17 -32.98 26.02
N SER A 162 16.08 -33.62 26.49
CA SER A 162 15.77 -33.75 27.93
C SER A 162 16.83 -34.47 28.77
N GLN A 163 17.79 -35.16 28.15
CA GLN A 163 18.88 -35.85 28.84
C GLN A 163 20.06 -34.92 29.18
N LEU A 164 20.08 -33.72 28.61
CA LEU A 164 21.15 -32.72 28.81
C LEU A 164 20.93 -31.96 30.12
N ASN A 165 21.11 -32.64 31.25
CA ASN A 165 20.77 -32.13 32.59
C ASN A 165 21.55 -30.87 33.02
N ASN A 166 22.66 -30.56 32.35
CA ASN A 166 23.47 -29.36 32.64
C ASN A 166 22.97 -28.11 31.89
N LEU A 167 21.94 -28.23 31.04
CA LEU A 167 21.41 -27.08 30.30
C LEU A 167 20.84 -26.03 31.26
N THR A 168 21.30 -24.80 31.03
CA THR A 168 20.82 -23.58 31.67
C THR A 168 20.11 -22.66 30.69
N SER A 169 20.40 -22.79 29.39
CA SER A 169 19.73 -22.04 28.33
C SER A 169 19.43 -22.95 27.16
N LEU A 170 18.17 -22.95 26.73
CA LEU A 170 17.69 -23.67 25.55
C LEU A 170 16.87 -22.73 24.67
N ASP A 171 17.27 -22.60 23.41
CA ASP A 171 16.54 -21.82 22.41
C ASP A 171 16.25 -22.66 21.16
N LEU A 172 14.97 -22.90 20.92
CA LEU A 172 14.44 -23.64 19.78
C LEU A 172 13.49 -22.76 18.93
N SER A 173 13.57 -21.44 19.08
CA SER A 173 12.64 -20.50 18.46
C SER A 173 12.78 -20.52 16.94
N TYR A 174 11.68 -20.65 16.19
CA TYR A 174 11.73 -20.73 14.72
C TYR A 174 12.62 -21.86 14.17
N SER A 175 12.93 -22.89 14.97
CA SER A 175 13.83 -23.97 14.57
C SER A 175 13.15 -25.06 13.77
N PHE A 176 11.86 -25.32 14.00
CA PHE A 176 11.12 -26.45 13.42
C PHE A 176 9.86 -25.97 12.67
N HIS A 177 9.21 -26.90 11.95
CA HIS A 177 7.94 -26.61 11.28
C HIS A 177 6.86 -26.20 12.31
N TYR A 178 5.93 -25.32 11.89
CA TYR A 178 5.04 -24.58 12.80
C TYR A 178 4.08 -25.46 13.63
N ASP A 179 3.77 -26.67 13.16
CA ASP A 179 2.87 -27.62 13.83
C ASP A 179 3.58 -28.56 14.84
N GLU A 180 4.90 -28.45 15.03
CA GLU A 180 5.64 -29.33 15.94
C GLU A 180 5.36 -29.03 17.42
N VAL A 181 5.04 -30.08 18.18
CA VAL A 181 4.66 -30.01 19.59
C VAL A 181 5.89 -30.15 20.48
N VAL A 182 6.02 -29.26 21.47
CA VAL A 182 7.12 -29.31 22.44
C VAL A 182 7.02 -30.58 23.31
N PRO A 183 8.06 -31.43 23.37
CA PRO A 183 8.04 -32.64 24.19
C PRO A 183 7.95 -32.34 25.70
N LEU A 184 6.98 -32.95 26.39
CA LEU A 184 6.79 -32.76 27.84
C LEU A 184 7.94 -33.34 28.68
N GLU A 185 8.77 -34.22 28.10
CA GLU A 185 10.00 -34.74 28.70
C GLU A 185 10.99 -33.63 29.05
N PHE A 186 10.90 -32.47 28.39
CA PHE A 186 11.73 -31.31 28.71
C PHE A 186 11.52 -30.79 30.13
N SER A 187 10.42 -31.18 30.81
CA SER A 187 10.22 -30.96 32.25
C SER A 187 11.34 -31.53 33.15
N LYS A 188 12.20 -32.42 32.63
CA LYS A 188 13.39 -32.94 33.31
C LYS A 188 14.56 -31.96 33.36
N LEU A 189 14.57 -30.92 32.51
CA LEU A 189 15.63 -29.91 32.42
C LEU A 189 15.51 -28.86 33.54
N THR A 190 15.57 -29.32 34.78
CA THR A 190 15.28 -28.52 35.99
C THR A 190 16.25 -27.36 36.25
N ASN A 191 17.43 -27.37 35.61
CA ASN A 191 18.46 -26.33 35.75
C ASN A 191 18.30 -25.16 34.77
N LEU A 192 17.26 -25.15 33.93
CA LEU A 192 17.03 -24.07 32.97
C LEU A 192 16.79 -22.74 33.68
N ILE A 193 17.52 -21.74 33.23
CA ILE A 193 17.39 -20.32 33.56
C ILE A 193 16.65 -19.60 32.44
N SER A 194 16.93 -19.95 31.18
CA SER A 194 16.25 -19.39 29.99
C SER A 194 15.69 -20.49 29.11
N LEU A 195 14.40 -20.37 28.77
CA LEU A 195 13.71 -21.25 27.82
C LEU A 195 12.99 -20.43 26.75
N ARG A 196 13.38 -20.63 25.49
CA ARG A 196 12.81 -19.95 24.33
C ARG A 196 12.21 -20.96 23.36
N LEU A 197 10.90 -20.86 23.15
CA LEU A 197 10.07 -21.80 22.38
C LEU A 197 9.20 -21.08 21.34
N SER A 198 9.59 -19.88 20.92
CA SER A 198 8.75 -19.07 20.03
C SER A 198 8.51 -19.81 18.70
N ARG A 199 7.26 -19.78 18.22
CA ARG A 199 6.76 -20.52 17.05
C ARG A 199 6.74 -22.07 17.19
N LEU A 200 6.91 -22.63 18.39
CA LEU A 200 6.68 -24.07 18.69
C LEU A 200 5.39 -24.35 19.46
N THR A 201 4.65 -25.39 19.08
CA THR A 201 3.28 -25.59 19.57
C THR A 201 3.26 -26.16 20.99
N LEU A 202 2.51 -25.49 21.87
CA LEU A 202 2.09 -26.00 23.17
C LEU A 202 0.58 -26.27 23.11
N GLU A 203 0.18 -27.53 23.25
CA GLU A 203 -1.21 -27.96 22.98
C GLU A 203 -2.25 -27.32 23.91
N SER A 204 -1.86 -26.95 25.13
CA SER A 204 -2.78 -26.37 26.12
C SER A 204 -2.04 -25.67 27.28
N PRO A 205 -2.74 -24.84 28.08
CA PRO A 205 -2.21 -24.34 29.35
C PRO A 205 -1.75 -25.46 30.31
N ILE A 206 -2.43 -26.62 30.29
CA ILE A 206 -2.07 -27.77 31.13
C ILE A 206 -0.72 -28.37 30.69
N ALA A 207 -0.47 -28.42 29.38
CA ALA A 207 0.82 -28.87 28.84
C ALA A 207 1.94 -27.91 29.28
N LEU A 208 1.74 -26.60 29.16
CA LEU A 208 2.69 -25.60 29.65
C LEU A 208 2.96 -25.76 31.14
N ARG A 209 1.91 -25.87 31.96
CA ARG A 209 2.03 -26.10 33.40
C ARG A 209 2.87 -27.35 33.69
N THR A 210 2.58 -28.46 33.02
CA THR A 210 3.29 -29.73 33.20
C THR A 210 4.77 -29.60 32.83
N LEU A 211 5.06 -28.89 31.74
CA LEU A 211 6.41 -28.65 31.26
C LEU A 211 7.25 -27.87 32.29
N ILE A 212 6.73 -26.75 32.80
CA ILE A 212 7.53 -25.81 33.60
C ILE A 212 7.45 -26.04 35.11
N TYR A 213 6.52 -26.86 35.61
CA TYR A 213 6.25 -27.01 37.05
C TYR A 213 7.49 -27.28 37.92
N ASN A 214 8.47 -28.02 37.41
CA ASN A 214 9.70 -28.41 38.13
C ASN A 214 10.91 -27.50 37.84
N PHE A 215 10.78 -26.47 37.00
CA PHE A 215 11.90 -25.57 36.73
C PHE A 215 12.05 -24.61 37.91
N SER A 216 13.00 -24.88 38.80
CA SER A 216 13.24 -24.10 40.02
C SER A 216 14.16 -22.90 39.84
N SER A 217 14.82 -22.80 38.69
CA SER A 217 15.81 -21.76 38.39
C SER A 217 15.41 -20.85 37.21
N LEU A 218 14.21 -21.04 36.65
CA LEU A 218 13.77 -20.34 35.45
C LEU A 218 13.57 -18.84 35.73
N GLU A 219 14.30 -18.01 35.00
CA GLU A 219 14.24 -16.56 35.02
C GLU A 219 13.63 -15.99 33.73
N GLU A 220 13.79 -16.66 32.59
CA GLU A 220 13.32 -16.17 31.30
C GLU A 220 12.51 -17.22 30.55
N LEU A 221 11.32 -16.84 30.09
CA LEU A 221 10.41 -17.69 29.34
C LEU A 221 9.82 -16.94 28.14
N TYR A 222 10.06 -17.46 26.92
CA TYR A 222 9.54 -16.90 25.67
C TYR A 222 8.70 -17.94 24.93
N LEU A 223 7.44 -17.61 24.68
CA LEU A 223 6.42 -18.50 24.12
C LEU A 223 5.74 -17.91 22.87
N ASP A 224 6.34 -16.88 22.27
CA ASP A 224 5.70 -16.09 21.21
C ASP A 224 5.25 -16.95 20.02
N ALA A 225 4.27 -16.49 19.27
CA ALA A 225 3.86 -17.11 18.02
C ALA A 225 3.94 -16.12 16.86
N THR A 226 3.34 -16.45 15.71
CA THR A 226 3.20 -15.50 14.60
C THR A 226 1.73 -15.08 14.46
N PRO A 227 1.42 -13.86 13.97
CA PRO A 227 0.04 -13.38 13.84
C PRO A 227 -0.90 -14.29 13.03
N THR A 228 -0.35 -15.17 12.19
CA THR A 228 -1.09 -16.13 11.36
C THR A 228 -1.37 -17.46 12.06
N ASP A 229 -0.85 -17.70 13.27
CA ASP A 229 -0.98 -18.95 14.02
C ASP A 229 -2.31 -19.04 14.78
N TYR A 230 -3.43 -19.18 14.05
CA TYR A 230 -4.79 -19.25 14.62
C TYR A 230 -5.05 -20.44 15.56
N LYS A 231 -4.14 -21.41 15.67
CA LYS A 231 -4.32 -22.67 16.42
C LYS A 231 -3.99 -22.59 17.91
N ARG A 232 -3.26 -21.57 18.39
CA ARG A 232 -2.84 -21.44 19.81
C ARG A 232 -3.78 -20.63 20.70
N GLY A 233 -4.77 -19.98 20.10
CA GLY A 233 -5.68 -19.10 20.82
C GLY A 233 -6.37 -19.79 21.99
N GLY A 234 -6.52 -19.07 23.10
CA GLY A 234 -7.11 -19.58 24.32
C GLY A 234 -7.47 -18.45 25.27
N ILE A 235 -8.03 -18.80 26.44
CA ILE A 235 -8.36 -17.82 27.48
C ILE A 235 -7.05 -17.39 28.15
N ALA A 236 -6.75 -16.10 28.11
CA ALA A 236 -5.52 -15.53 28.65
C ALA A 236 -5.30 -15.94 30.12
N GLN A 237 -6.34 -15.87 30.96
CA GLN A 237 -6.29 -16.27 32.37
C GLN A 237 -5.73 -17.68 32.58
N ASP A 238 -6.17 -18.68 31.82
CA ASP A 238 -5.73 -20.07 32.00
C ASP A 238 -4.22 -20.22 31.71
N TRP A 239 -3.74 -19.50 30.70
CA TRP A 239 -2.32 -19.47 30.33
C TRP A 239 -1.47 -18.78 31.41
N PHE A 240 -1.92 -17.65 31.96
CA PHE A 240 -1.20 -16.99 33.06
C PHE A 240 -1.26 -17.78 34.36
N GLU A 241 -2.35 -18.50 34.64
CA GLU A 241 -2.42 -19.44 35.76
C GLU A 241 -1.45 -20.62 35.60
N ALA A 242 -1.28 -21.12 34.37
CA ALA A 242 -0.27 -22.13 34.07
C ALA A 242 1.16 -21.60 34.30
N VAL A 243 1.47 -20.38 33.84
CA VAL A 243 2.77 -19.73 34.09
C VAL A 243 2.99 -19.51 35.59
N ALA A 244 1.96 -19.05 36.31
CA ALA A 244 2.00 -18.82 37.76
C ALA A 244 2.24 -20.09 38.58
N SER A 245 2.20 -21.28 37.98
CA SER A 245 2.55 -22.53 38.66
C SER A 245 4.05 -22.72 38.90
N VAL A 246 4.91 -21.97 38.20
CA VAL A 246 6.36 -22.02 38.38
C VAL A 246 6.73 -21.41 39.73
N ARG A 247 7.60 -22.08 40.49
CA ARG A 247 7.99 -21.63 41.85
C ARG A 247 9.26 -20.77 41.85
N THR A 248 9.45 -19.95 40.83
CA THR A 248 10.71 -19.21 40.60
C THR A 248 10.53 -17.70 40.63
N SER A 249 11.66 -16.99 40.61
CA SER A 249 11.73 -15.56 40.39
C SER A 249 11.81 -15.26 38.90
N LEU A 250 10.72 -15.48 38.17
CA LEU A 250 10.65 -15.15 36.75
C LEU A 250 10.91 -13.65 36.55
N ARG A 251 11.89 -13.32 35.71
CA ARG A 251 12.30 -11.95 35.36
C ARG A 251 11.74 -11.52 34.01
N VAL A 252 11.73 -12.41 33.02
CA VAL A 252 11.23 -12.11 31.67
C VAL A 252 10.14 -13.10 31.27
N LEU A 253 9.01 -12.56 30.82
CA LEU A 253 7.92 -13.34 30.22
C LEU A 253 7.51 -12.72 28.88
N SER A 254 7.57 -13.52 27.82
CA SER A 254 7.08 -13.13 26.49
C SER A 254 6.04 -14.13 26.01
N MET A 255 4.85 -13.62 25.67
CA MET A 255 3.69 -14.39 25.19
C MET A 255 3.00 -13.66 24.05
N SER A 256 3.79 -13.05 23.16
CA SER A 256 3.29 -12.23 22.06
C SER A 256 2.70 -13.09 20.94
N ASP A 257 1.69 -12.56 20.24
CA ASP A 257 1.03 -13.17 19.07
C ASP A 257 0.44 -14.57 19.30
N MET A 258 0.26 -14.98 20.56
CA MET A 258 -0.28 -16.30 20.91
C MET A 258 -1.79 -16.45 20.67
N GLY A 259 -2.47 -15.38 20.24
CA GLY A 259 -3.93 -15.36 20.06
C GLY A 259 -4.71 -15.43 21.38
N LEU A 260 -4.10 -15.01 22.49
CA LEU A 260 -4.74 -15.04 23.81
C LEU A 260 -5.93 -14.08 23.85
N SER A 261 -7.05 -14.51 24.42
CA SER A 261 -8.29 -13.72 24.46
C SER A 261 -8.86 -13.64 25.88
N GLY A 262 -9.66 -12.61 26.16
CA GLY A 262 -10.29 -12.44 27.48
C GLY A 262 -9.37 -11.77 28.51
N PRO A 263 -9.66 -11.88 29.82
CA PRO A 263 -8.90 -11.21 30.87
C PRO A 263 -7.59 -11.95 31.21
N MET A 264 -6.54 -11.21 31.57
CA MET A 264 -5.26 -11.78 32.01
C MET A 264 -5.34 -12.51 33.37
N GLY A 265 -6.26 -12.10 34.25
CA GLY A 265 -6.32 -12.57 35.64
C GLY A 265 -5.23 -11.96 36.54
N TYR A 266 -5.31 -12.22 37.85
CA TYR A 266 -4.41 -11.61 38.87
C TYR A 266 -3.25 -12.52 39.29
N SER A 267 -3.20 -13.76 38.80
CA SER A 267 -2.21 -14.77 39.22
C SER A 267 -0.77 -14.34 38.97
N ILE A 268 -0.54 -13.58 37.90
CA ILE A 268 0.78 -13.06 37.51
C ILE A 268 1.40 -12.10 38.54
N LEU A 269 0.58 -11.45 39.39
CA LEU A 269 1.07 -10.51 40.42
C LEU A 269 1.95 -11.18 41.47
N HIS A 270 2.00 -12.52 41.53
CA HIS A 270 2.93 -13.25 42.39
C HIS A 270 4.40 -13.06 41.99
N PHE A 271 4.70 -12.71 40.74
CA PHE A 271 6.08 -12.54 40.27
C PHE A 271 6.60 -11.13 40.58
N SER A 272 6.96 -10.87 41.83
CA SER A 272 7.59 -9.60 42.22
C SER A 272 8.94 -9.34 41.55
N SER A 273 9.58 -10.39 41.01
CA SER A 273 10.86 -10.34 40.32
C SER A 273 10.75 -9.99 38.84
N LEU A 274 9.53 -9.92 38.28
CA LEU A 274 9.31 -9.66 36.87
C LEU A 274 9.81 -8.27 36.50
N SER A 275 10.72 -8.21 35.52
CA SER A 275 11.26 -6.96 34.99
C SER A 275 10.85 -6.66 33.56
N GLN A 276 10.51 -7.68 32.77
CA GLN A 276 10.06 -7.50 31.39
C GLN A 276 8.85 -8.36 31.10
N LEU A 277 7.82 -7.74 30.50
CA LEU A 277 6.60 -8.40 30.10
C LEU A 277 6.19 -7.98 28.68
N TYR A 278 6.15 -8.94 27.77
CA TYR A 278 5.78 -8.73 26.36
C TYR A 278 4.52 -9.51 26.01
N LEU A 279 3.45 -8.78 25.67
CA LEU A 279 2.12 -9.33 25.39
C LEU A 279 1.54 -8.82 24.06
N SER A 280 2.39 -8.34 23.16
CA SER A 280 1.98 -7.73 21.90
C SER A 280 1.14 -8.71 21.04
N GLY A 281 0.22 -8.18 20.23
CA GLY A 281 -0.46 -8.96 19.18
C GLY A 281 -1.45 -10.01 19.70
N ASN A 282 -1.94 -9.84 20.93
CA ASN A 282 -3.00 -10.68 21.49
C ASN A 282 -4.37 -10.00 21.42
N ASN A 283 -5.40 -10.69 21.90
CA ASN A 283 -6.77 -10.21 22.02
C ASN A 283 -7.19 -10.04 23.49
N ILE A 284 -6.27 -9.58 24.34
CA ILE A 284 -6.51 -9.38 25.77
C ILE A 284 -7.51 -8.24 25.95
N THR A 285 -8.47 -8.43 26.85
CA THR A 285 -9.55 -7.44 27.10
C THR A 285 -9.37 -6.69 28.42
N HIS A 286 -8.64 -7.27 29.38
CA HIS A 286 -8.40 -6.68 30.70
C HIS A 286 -6.99 -6.97 31.21
N PHE A 287 -6.32 -5.93 31.69
CA PHE A 287 -4.98 -5.95 32.27
C PHE A 287 -5.00 -5.39 33.71
N PRO A 288 -4.50 -6.13 34.73
CA PRO A 288 -4.53 -5.68 36.12
C PRO A 288 -3.66 -4.42 36.35
N PRO A 289 -4.22 -3.28 36.81
CA PRO A 289 -3.45 -2.06 37.04
C PRO A 289 -2.37 -2.18 38.12
N GLU A 290 -2.47 -3.15 39.02
CA GLU A 290 -1.45 -3.45 40.02
C GLU A 290 -0.11 -3.86 39.39
N MET A 291 -0.12 -4.38 38.16
CA MET A 291 1.08 -4.74 37.41
C MET A 291 2.04 -3.57 37.25
N PHE A 292 1.52 -2.35 37.04
CA PHE A 292 2.34 -1.15 36.91
C PHE A 292 3.16 -0.85 38.17
N GLN A 293 2.74 -1.35 39.34
CA GLN A 293 3.37 -1.10 40.64
C GLN A 293 4.34 -2.22 41.05
N LEU A 294 4.59 -3.20 40.19
CA LEU A 294 5.60 -4.21 40.47
C LEU A 294 6.98 -3.55 40.62
N PRO A 295 7.76 -3.92 41.66
CA PRO A 295 8.93 -3.15 42.07
C PRO A 295 10.11 -3.22 41.09
N ASN A 296 10.10 -4.20 40.18
CA ASN A 296 11.17 -4.43 39.21
C ASN A 296 10.70 -4.32 37.76
N LEU A 297 9.41 -4.04 37.49
CA LEU A 297 8.89 -4.03 36.12
C LEU A 297 9.39 -2.80 35.35
N GLU A 298 10.39 -3.02 34.50
CA GLU A 298 11.10 -2.01 33.72
C GLU A 298 10.52 -1.88 32.31
N ILE A 299 10.15 -2.99 31.68
CA ILE A 299 9.62 -3.01 30.30
C ILE A 299 8.24 -3.66 30.29
N LEU A 300 7.29 -2.95 29.71
CA LEU A 300 5.94 -3.45 29.48
C LEU A 300 5.50 -3.14 28.06
N ASP A 301 5.25 -4.20 27.29
CA ASP A 301 4.70 -4.12 25.94
C ASP A 301 3.30 -4.77 25.89
N LEU A 302 2.30 -3.95 25.62
CA LEU A 302 0.88 -4.33 25.48
C LEU A 302 0.35 -4.09 24.07
N SER A 303 1.25 -3.90 23.09
CA SER A 303 0.88 -3.43 21.76
C SER A 303 -0.12 -4.35 21.06
N TRP A 304 -0.90 -3.79 20.14
CA TRP A 304 -1.83 -4.51 19.26
C TRP A 304 -2.88 -5.36 20.00
N ASN A 305 -3.16 -5.07 21.27
CA ASN A 305 -4.32 -5.61 22.00
C ASN A 305 -5.54 -4.69 21.79
N HIS A 306 -6.14 -4.72 20.61
CA HIS A 306 -7.17 -3.76 20.19
C HIS A 306 -8.43 -3.71 21.08
N HIS A 307 -8.76 -4.81 21.73
CA HIS A 307 -9.89 -4.89 22.66
C HIS A 307 -9.53 -4.55 24.10
N LEU A 308 -8.24 -4.36 24.40
CA LEU A 308 -7.78 -3.92 25.71
C LEU A 308 -8.17 -2.46 25.89
N THR A 309 -9.08 -2.24 26.83
CA THR A 309 -9.40 -0.90 27.31
C THR A 309 -8.72 -0.72 28.67
N LEU A 310 -7.71 0.14 28.71
CA LEU A 310 -7.08 0.52 29.97
C LEU A 310 -7.97 1.55 30.65
N SER A 311 -9.05 1.07 31.29
CA SER A 311 -10.16 1.84 31.86
C SER A 311 -9.76 2.99 32.79
N SER A 312 -8.52 3.03 33.27
CA SER A 312 -7.72 4.26 33.30
C SER A 312 -6.27 3.87 33.58
N LEU A 313 -5.33 4.13 32.66
CA LEU A 313 -3.91 4.25 32.99
C LEU A 313 -3.76 5.41 33.99
N ASP A 314 -4.05 5.17 35.26
CA ASP A 314 -3.83 6.15 36.31
C ASP A 314 -2.59 5.74 37.09
N PHE A 315 -1.65 6.67 37.19
CA PHE A 315 -0.43 6.52 37.98
C PHE A 315 -0.51 7.44 39.20
N PRO A 316 -1.17 7.03 40.30
CA PRO A 316 -1.33 7.88 41.47
C PRO A 316 0.00 8.48 41.96
N PRO A 317 0.00 9.76 42.38
CA PRO A 317 1.18 10.38 42.96
C PRO A 317 1.58 9.67 44.27
N ASN A 318 2.87 9.76 44.64
CA ASN A 318 3.48 9.14 45.82
C ASN A 318 3.67 7.62 45.77
N LYS A 319 3.50 6.99 44.60
CA LYS A 319 3.96 5.63 44.34
C LYS A 319 5.27 5.64 43.55
N GLN A 320 6.10 4.61 43.75
CA GLN A 320 7.30 4.39 42.93
C GLN A 320 6.96 3.41 41.82
N TYR A 321 7.37 3.76 40.60
CA TYR A 321 7.21 2.96 39.40
C TYR A 321 8.61 2.65 38.87
N ALA A 322 8.90 1.36 38.63
CA ALA A 322 10.19 0.92 38.08
C ALA A 322 10.26 1.06 36.54
N LEU A 323 9.14 1.42 35.92
CA LEU A 323 8.96 1.38 34.48
C LEU A 323 9.87 2.36 33.75
N GLN A 324 10.66 1.82 32.82
CA GLN A 324 11.56 2.54 31.93
C GLN A 324 11.00 2.58 30.51
N GLN A 325 10.34 1.51 30.07
CA GLN A 325 9.72 1.43 28.74
C GLN A 325 8.26 1.02 28.84
N LEU A 326 7.39 1.84 28.26
CA LEU A 326 5.96 1.57 28.14
C LEU A 326 5.57 1.62 26.67
N ILE A 327 5.24 0.46 26.11
CA ILE A 327 4.85 0.29 24.71
C ILE A 327 3.40 -0.15 24.68
N VAL A 328 2.55 0.72 24.14
CA VAL A 328 1.09 0.59 24.15
C VAL A 328 0.51 0.85 22.76
N ARG A 329 1.29 0.59 21.70
CA ARG A 329 0.89 0.83 20.32
C ARG A 329 -0.41 0.11 19.95
N GLY A 330 -1.33 0.75 19.25
CA GLY A 330 -2.53 0.08 18.74
C GLY A 330 -3.60 -0.28 19.78
N ILE A 331 -3.46 0.14 21.04
CA ILE A 331 -4.46 -0.10 22.08
C ILE A 331 -5.50 1.02 22.15
N ASN A 332 -6.64 0.74 22.77
CA ASN A 332 -7.70 1.72 22.92
C ASN A 332 -7.58 2.53 24.24
N PHE A 333 -7.47 3.85 24.12
CA PHE A 333 -7.49 4.77 25.26
C PHE A 333 -8.91 5.29 25.51
N PRO A 334 -9.50 5.06 26.70
CA PRO A 334 -10.76 5.66 27.08
C PRO A 334 -10.68 7.19 26.97
N GLY A 335 -11.63 7.79 26.27
CA GLY A 335 -11.65 9.24 26.05
C GLY A 335 -10.63 9.76 25.03
N ARG A 336 -9.89 8.88 24.34
CA ARG A 336 -8.93 9.24 23.27
C ARG A 336 -7.88 10.27 23.71
N SER A 337 -7.37 10.15 24.93
CA SER A 337 -6.38 11.08 25.49
C SER A 337 -5.39 10.37 26.40
N LEU A 338 -4.16 10.88 26.45
CA LEU A 338 -3.15 10.42 27.41
C LEU A 338 -3.55 10.82 28.85
N PRO A 339 -3.32 9.94 29.84
CA PRO A 339 -3.64 10.24 31.22
C PRO A 339 -2.72 11.30 31.81
N HIS A 340 -3.27 12.23 32.60
CA HIS A 340 -2.48 13.30 33.22
C HIS A 340 -1.40 12.78 34.19
N SER A 341 -1.58 11.58 34.74
CA SER A 341 -0.66 10.96 35.68
C SER A 341 0.56 10.31 35.02
N ILE A 342 0.65 10.25 33.69
CA ILE A 342 1.83 9.70 32.98
C ILE A 342 3.15 10.37 33.40
N GLY A 343 3.10 11.65 33.78
CA GLY A 343 4.26 12.39 34.29
C GLY A 343 4.81 11.88 35.63
N ASN A 344 4.12 10.96 36.31
CA ASN A 344 4.60 10.34 37.54
C ASN A 344 5.57 9.15 37.30
N LEU A 345 5.71 8.69 36.04
CA LEU A 345 6.65 7.65 35.65
C LEU A 345 8.07 8.20 35.49
N ASN A 346 8.68 8.69 36.58
CA ASN A 346 9.92 9.47 36.52
C ASN A 346 11.16 8.74 35.96
N LEU A 347 11.12 7.40 35.85
CA LEU A 347 12.19 6.58 35.29
C LEU A 347 11.98 6.25 33.80
N LEU A 348 10.88 6.71 33.20
CA LEU A 348 10.52 6.39 31.83
C LEU A 348 11.52 7.01 30.84
N THR A 349 12.16 6.15 30.06
CA THR A 349 13.09 6.51 28.98
C THR A 349 12.44 6.30 27.61
N LYS A 350 11.51 5.36 27.46
CA LYS A 350 10.76 5.12 26.21
C LYS A 350 9.26 5.12 26.45
N PHE A 351 8.54 5.89 25.63
CA PHE A 351 7.10 5.86 25.57
C PHE A 351 6.62 5.76 24.12
N ASP A 352 5.96 4.65 23.79
CA ASP A 352 5.32 4.43 22.49
C ASP A 352 3.81 4.28 22.69
N ALA A 353 3.06 5.27 22.20
CA ALA A 353 1.60 5.25 22.14
C ALA A 353 1.13 5.52 20.70
N SER A 354 1.83 4.95 19.73
CA SER A 354 1.50 5.06 18.31
C SER A 354 0.21 4.29 17.96
N ASN A 355 -0.50 4.75 16.92
CA ASN A 355 -1.73 4.12 16.42
C ASN A 355 -2.82 3.89 17.49
N CYS A 356 -2.97 4.81 18.45
CA CYS A 356 -3.86 4.67 19.60
C CYS A 356 -5.15 5.51 19.48
N ASP A 357 -5.38 6.14 18.32
CA ASP A 357 -6.52 7.04 18.07
C ASP A 357 -6.60 8.20 19.09
N LEU A 358 -5.43 8.65 19.59
CA LEU A 358 -5.31 9.74 20.54
C LEU A 358 -5.60 11.09 19.87
N THR A 359 -6.31 11.97 20.57
CA THR A 359 -6.80 13.25 20.04
C THR A 359 -6.39 14.44 20.91
N GLY A 360 -6.75 15.64 20.45
CA GLY A 360 -6.61 16.88 21.20
C GLY A 360 -5.31 17.64 20.92
N PRO A 361 -5.15 18.85 21.48
CA PRO A 361 -3.98 19.67 21.21
C PRO A 361 -2.71 19.08 21.82
N ILE A 362 -1.66 18.93 21.00
CA ILE A 362 -0.38 18.33 21.42
C ILE A 362 0.23 19.04 22.63
N SER A 363 0.08 20.37 22.73
CA SER A 363 0.65 21.15 23.83
C SER A 363 0.01 20.83 25.19
N SER A 364 -1.30 20.61 25.23
CA SER A 364 -1.97 20.13 26.44
C SER A 364 -1.69 18.66 26.70
N SER A 365 -1.74 17.82 25.66
CA SER A 365 -1.59 16.37 25.76
C SER A 365 -0.20 15.95 26.24
N LEU A 366 0.86 16.62 25.78
CA LEU A 366 2.24 16.33 26.18
C LEU A 366 2.70 17.12 27.41
N SER A 367 1.93 18.11 27.88
CA SER A 367 2.37 19.02 28.96
C SER A 367 2.90 18.29 30.19
N LYS A 368 2.34 17.11 30.51
CA LYS A 368 2.74 16.26 31.63
C LYS A 368 3.98 15.42 31.33
N LEU A 369 4.20 15.01 30.09
CA LEU A 369 5.45 14.35 29.67
C LEU A 369 6.66 15.27 29.83
N SER A 370 6.48 16.60 29.80
CA SER A 370 7.57 17.56 30.06
C SER A 370 8.18 17.45 31.47
N GLN A 371 7.61 16.62 32.36
CA GLN A 371 8.17 16.29 33.67
C GLN A 371 9.18 15.12 33.60
N LEU A 372 9.14 14.34 32.52
CA LEU A 372 9.98 13.15 32.30
C LEU A 372 11.31 13.57 31.65
N SER A 373 12.21 14.16 32.44
CA SER A 373 13.48 14.65 31.92
C SER A 373 14.46 13.55 31.46
N GLN A 374 14.17 12.29 31.77
CA GLN A 374 14.94 11.12 31.34
C GLN A 374 14.39 10.50 30.05
N LEU A 375 13.30 11.05 29.48
CA LEU A 375 12.70 10.50 28.28
C LEU A 375 13.67 10.65 27.09
N GLU A 376 14.03 9.52 26.49
CA GLU A 376 14.94 9.40 25.35
C GLU A 376 14.17 9.12 24.06
N GLU A 377 13.08 8.36 24.12
CA GLU A 377 12.27 8.00 22.96
C GLU A 377 10.80 8.33 23.21
N LEU A 378 10.22 9.12 22.31
CA LEU A 378 8.79 9.42 22.30
C LEU A 378 8.22 9.14 20.92
N ASP A 379 7.40 8.09 20.83
CA ASP A 379 6.69 7.70 19.62
C ASP A 379 5.18 7.90 19.80
N LEU A 380 4.61 8.79 18.99
CA LEU A 380 3.19 9.10 18.91
C LEU A 380 2.68 9.01 17.46
N TRP A 381 3.36 8.22 16.63
CA TRP A 381 3.02 7.99 15.23
C TRP A 381 1.56 7.61 15.04
N TYR A 382 0.96 8.09 13.95
CA TYR A 382 -0.38 7.70 13.49
C TYR A 382 -1.48 7.86 14.55
N ASN A 383 -1.61 9.06 15.09
CA ASN A 383 -2.70 9.44 15.98
C ASN A 383 -3.53 10.57 15.33
N ALA A 384 -4.46 11.16 16.09
CA ALA A 384 -5.30 12.27 15.67
C ALA A 384 -5.00 13.55 16.48
N PHE A 385 -3.74 13.77 16.87
CA PHE A 385 -3.33 14.99 17.55
C PHE A 385 -3.45 16.20 16.64
N VAL A 386 -3.92 17.32 17.20
CA VAL A 386 -4.12 18.60 16.51
C VAL A 386 -3.31 19.72 17.16
N GLY A 387 -3.37 20.92 16.59
CA GLY A 387 -2.75 22.12 17.15
C GLY A 387 -1.28 22.30 16.76
N THR A 388 -0.58 23.20 17.45
CA THR A 388 0.78 23.64 17.09
C THR A 388 1.82 23.20 18.10
N LEU A 389 3.05 22.96 17.63
CA LEU A 389 4.19 22.61 18.50
C LEU A 389 4.78 23.83 19.24
N SER A 390 4.46 25.06 18.82
CA SER A 390 5.09 26.30 19.33
C SER A 390 4.79 26.60 20.80
N SER A 391 3.71 26.04 21.34
CA SER A 391 3.30 26.25 22.73
C SER A 391 3.90 25.22 23.70
N PHE A 392 4.64 24.21 23.19
CA PHE A 392 5.24 23.18 24.01
C PHE A 392 6.67 23.51 24.45
N ALA A 393 7.03 23.15 25.68
CA ALA A 393 8.33 23.45 26.29
C ALA A 393 9.39 22.39 25.97
N TRP A 394 9.75 22.24 24.69
CA TRP A 394 10.70 21.23 24.18
C TRP A 394 12.02 21.16 24.96
N SER A 395 12.53 22.30 25.44
CA SER A 395 13.79 22.35 26.19
C SER A 395 13.80 21.55 27.50
N LYS A 396 12.64 21.07 27.99
CA LYS A 396 12.56 20.21 29.18
C LYS A 396 12.88 18.74 28.88
N LEU A 397 12.73 18.30 27.64
CA LEU A 397 13.02 16.93 27.19
C LEU A 397 14.44 16.84 26.64
N SER A 398 15.43 17.34 27.38
CA SER A 398 16.80 17.49 26.88
C SER A 398 17.52 16.17 26.57
N SER A 399 17.04 15.05 27.11
CA SER A 399 17.59 13.71 26.89
C SER A 399 17.01 13.01 25.66
N LEU A 400 16.06 13.66 24.96
CA LEU A 400 15.36 13.04 23.84
C LEU A 400 16.31 12.79 22.67
N ARG A 401 16.33 11.53 22.21
CA ARG A 401 17.11 10.98 21.10
C ARG A 401 16.21 10.64 19.90
N MET A 402 14.98 10.20 20.14
CA MET A 402 13.98 9.94 19.11
C MET A 402 12.68 10.69 19.40
N LEU A 403 12.17 11.39 18.39
CA LEU A 403 10.84 12.00 18.42
C LEU A 403 10.10 11.67 17.12
N ASP A 404 9.04 10.87 17.25
CA ASP A 404 8.10 10.59 16.16
C ASP A 404 6.72 11.18 16.49
N LEU A 405 6.29 12.14 15.69
CA LEU A 405 4.96 12.73 15.70
C LEU A 405 4.25 12.58 14.35
N SER A 406 4.73 11.69 13.48
CA SER A 406 4.30 11.61 12.10
C SER A 406 2.91 10.98 11.96
N GLY A 407 2.22 11.25 10.85
CA GLY A 407 0.87 10.74 10.61
C GLY A 407 -0.21 11.30 11.56
N ASN A 408 -0.07 12.56 12.00
CA ASN A 408 -1.04 13.26 12.84
C ASN A 408 -1.72 14.41 12.06
N GLN A 409 -2.49 15.27 12.75
CA GLN A 409 -3.15 16.45 12.20
C GLN A 409 -2.53 17.75 12.74
N LEU A 410 -1.22 17.75 12.98
CA LEU A 410 -0.50 18.89 13.57
C LEU A 410 -0.37 20.01 12.53
N THR A 411 -0.48 21.24 12.98
CA THR A 411 -0.52 22.45 12.13
C THR A 411 0.48 23.52 12.60
N GLY A 412 0.62 24.58 11.81
CA GLY A 412 1.48 25.71 12.13
C GLY A 412 2.94 25.47 11.75
N THR A 413 3.85 26.29 12.28
CA THR A 413 5.29 26.20 11.96
C THR A 413 6.03 25.30 12.94
N ILE A 414 7.04 24.57 12.45
CA ILE A 414 8.00 23.86 13.31
C ILE A 414 8.79 24.89 14.14
N PRO A 415 8.75 24.84 15.49
CA PRO A 415 9.28 25.90 16.33
C PRO A 415 10.80 25.83 16.47
N SER A 416 11.46 26.99 16.46
CA SER A 416 12.92 27.09 16.64
C SER A 416 13.41 26.54 17.99
N SER A 417 12.54 26.44 19.00
CA SER A 417 12.87 25.81 20.28
C SER A 417 13.20 24.32 20.16
N LEU A 418 12.79 23.65 19.08
CA LEU A 418 13.12 22.24 18.83
C LEU A 418 14.62 22.03 18.64
N SER A 419 15.34 23.05 18.14
CA SER A 419 16.81 23.02 18.01
C SER A 419 17.55 23.03 19.35
N LYS A 420 16.85 22.98 20.49
CA LYS A 420 17.43 22.82 21.82
C LYS A 420 17.60 21.34 22.22
N LEU A 421 17.02 20.41 21.46
CA LEU A 421 17.15 18.97 21.67
C LEU A 421 18.48 18.47 21.06
N SER A 422 19.61 18.88 21.64
CA SER A 422 20.93 18.63 21.03
C SER A 422 21.35 17.16 20.98
N GLN A 423 20.66 16.28 21.72
CA GLN A 423 20.90 14.82 21.71
C GLN A 423 20.01 14.08 20.71
N LEU A 424 19.15 14.79 19.97
CA LEU A 424 18.23 14.18 19.02
C LEU A 424 18.99 13.53 17.87
N GLU A 425 18.72 12.25 17.66
CA GLU A 425 19.26 11.38 16.63
C GLU A 425 18.22 11.15 15.53
N GLU A 426 16.95 11.08 15.88
CA GLU A 426 15.85 10.84 14.94
C GLU A 426 14.71 11.83 15.19
N LEU A 427 14.28 12.48 14.11
CA LEU A 427 13.14 13.38 14.11
C LEU A 427 12.23 13.05 12.93
N ASP A 428 11.05 12.53 13.23
CA ASP A 428 10.00 12.31 12.24
C ASP A 428 8.78 13.20 12.57
N LEU A 429 8.51 14.15 11.66
CA LEU A 429 7.32 15.01 11.67
C LEU A 429 6.50 14.83 10.39
N GLY A 430 6.74 13.77 9.63
CA GLY A 430 6.14 13.51 8.35
C GLY A 430 4.62 13.38 8.40
N ASN A 431 3.95 13.46 7.25
CA ASN A 431 2.52 13.23 7.09
C ASN A 431 1.65 14.02 8.10
N ASN A 432 1.86 15.34 8.17
CA ASN A 432 1.14 16.29 9.01
C ASN A 432 0.66 17.50 8.15
N ALA A 433 0.25 18.59 8.78
CA ALA A 433 -0.13 19.84 8.12
C ALA A 433 0.78 21.02 8.53
N PHE A 434 2.08 20.77 8.73
CA PHE A 434 3.04 21.83 9.04
C PHE A 434 3.24 22.76 7.85
N VAL A 435 3.34 24.06 8.14
CA VAL A 435 3.50 25.15 7.16
C VAL A 435 4.73 26.01 7.47
N GLY A 436 5.08 26.89 6.54
CA GLY A 436 6.15 27.88 6.73
C GLY A 436 7.53 27.38 6.30
N ASN A 437 8.58 28.17 6.60
CA ASN A 437 9.95 27.87 6.17
C ASN A 437 10.80 27.27 7.29
N LEU A 438 11.83 26.51 6.89
CA LEU A 438 12.77 25.88 7.81
C LEU A 438 13.94 26.79 8.23
N SER A 439 14.02 28.02 7.72
CA SER A 439 15.14 28.94 7.97
C SER A 439 15.20 29.49 9.40
N SER A 440 14.08 29.43 10.12
CA SER A 440 13.99 29.88 11.52
C SER A 440 14.62 28.91 12.53
N ILE A 441 14.91 27.67 12.11
CA ILE A 441 15.43 26.61 12.96
C ILE A 441 16.96 26.60 12.88
N ALA A 442 17.63 26.59 14.03
CA ALA A 442 19.09 26.48 14.10
C ALA A 442 19.53 25.01 13.96
N TRP A 443 19.36 24.44 12.75
CA TRP A 443 19.65 23.03 12.45
C TRP A 443 21.03 22.56 12.91
N SER A 444 22.04 23.43 12.84
CA SER A 444 23.40 23.12 13.30
C SER A 444 23.52 22.72 14.77
N ASN A 445 22.51 22.99 15.61
CA ASN A 445 22.49 22.58 17.01
C ASN A 445 22.08 21.11 17.21
N LEU A 446 21.45 20.49 16.21
CA LEU A 446 21.02 19.09 16.22
C LEU A 446 22.13 18.19 15.66
N SER A 447 23.37 18.36 16.13
CA SER A 447 24.55 17.74 15.51
C SER A 447 24.59 16.21 15.59
N SER A 448 23.77 15.62 16.45
CA SER A 448 23.62 14.16 16.62
C SER A 448 22.59 13.55 15.65
N LEU A 449 21.89 14.37 14.87
CA LEU A 449 20.80 13.91 14.02
C LEU A 449 21.32 13.01 12.89
N ARG A 450 20.73 11.82 12.81
CA ARG A 450 20.96 10.76 11.83
C ARG A 450 19.80 10.63 10.86
N MET A 451 18.57 10.82 11.33
CA MET A 451 17.36 10.76 10.50
C MET A 451 16.55 12.04 10.68
N LEU A 452 16.15 12.63 9.54
CA LEU A 452 15.22 13.73 9.49
C LEU A 452 14.15 13.45 8.43
N ASP A 453 12.93 13.21 8.87
CA ASP A 453 11.75 13.09 8.00
C ASP A 453 10.77 14.23 8.28
N LEU A 454 10.54 15.07 7.26
CA LEU A 454 9.54 16.13 7.25
C LEU A 454 8.55 15.98 6.08
N SER A 455 8.49 14.79 5.49
CA SER A 455 7.75 14.49 4.28
C SER A 455 6.24 14.68 4.43
N GLY A 456 5.50 14.84 3.33
CA GLY A 456 4.03 14.87 3.36
C GLY A 456 3.45 16.00 4.22
N ASN A 457 4.01 17.21 4.10
CA ASN A 457 3.59 18.41 4.81
C ASN A 457 3.31 19.56 3.81
N GLN A 458 3.09 20.79 4.30
CA GLN A 458 2.90 22.00 3.50
C GLN A 458 4.06 22.99 3.70
N LEU A 459 5.27 22.49 3.90
CA LEU A 459 6.46 23.32 4.13
C LEU A 459 6.88 24.03 2.84
N THR A 460 7.39 25.26 2.99
CA THR A 460 7.68 26.17 1.88
C THR A 460 9.08 26.78 2.01
N GLY A 461 9.51 27.50 0.96
CA GLY A 461 10.80 28.18 0.92
C GLY A 461 11.94 27.27 0.46
N THR A 462 13.19 27.67 0.69
CA THR A 462 14.37 26.92 0.25
C THR A 462 14.90 26.00 1.35
N ILE A 463 15.53 24.89 0.97
CA ILE A 463 16.27 24.02 1.91
C ILE A 463 17.39 24.86 2.59
N PRO A 464 17.38 25.01 3.93
CA PRO A 464 18.25 25.95 4.61
C PRO A 464 19.70 25.45 4.66
N SER A 465 20.66 26.31 4.33
CA SER A 465 22.09 25.97 4.31
C SER A 465 22.66 25.53 5.66
N SER A 466 22.00 25.84 6.79
CA SER A 466 22.38 25.32 8.10
C SER A 466 22.21 23.80 8.23
N LEU A 467 21.32 23.18 7.44
CA LEU A 467 21.07 21.74 7.44
C LEU A 467 22.28 20.97 6.87
N SER A 468 23.07 21.58 5.98
CA SER A 468 24.32 20.96 5.50
C SER A 468 25.39 20.77 6.57
N LYS A 469 25.22 21.33 7.78
CA LYS A 469 26.15 21.15 8.90
C LYS A 469 25.91 19.85 9.68
N LEU A 470 24.88 19.08 9.34
CA LEU A 470 24.54 17.82 9.99
C LEU A 470 25.37 16.67 9.40
N SER A 471 26.67 16.62 9.75
CA SER A 471 27.60 15.65 9.16
C SER A 471 27.32 14.18 9.52
N GLN A 472 26.51 13.93 10.56
CA GLN A 472 26.09 12.59 10.97
C GLN A 472 24.77 12.15 10.32
N LEU A 473 24.14 13.00 9.50
CA LEU A 473 22.86 12.70 8.88
C LEU A 473 23.03 11.56 7.87
N GLU A 474 22.29 10.48 8.09
CA GLU A 474 22.24 9.26 7.28
C GLU A 474 21.01 9.27 6.37
N GLU A 475 19.89 9.85 6.83
CA GLU A 475 18.65 9.93 6.07
C GLU A 475 18.05 11.34 6.13
N LEU A 476 17.71 11.86 4.95
CA LEU A 476 16.98 13.12 4.79
C LEU A 476 15.79 12.91 3.86
N ASP A 477 14.59 13.01 4.41
CA ASP A 477 13.34 12.98 3.66
C ASP A 477 12.60 14.32 3.81
N LEU A 478 12.49 15.04 2.71
CA LEU A 478 11.72 16.28 2.58
C LEU A 478 10.65 16.16 1.48
N GLY A 479 10.33 14.92 1.07
CA GLY A 479 9.43 14.63 -0.03
C GLY A 479 8.02 15.17 0.19
N ASN A 480 7.24 15.33 -0.88
CA ASN A 480 5.83 15.72 -0.83
C ASN A 480 5.58 17.00 0.03
N ASN A 481 6.17 18.11 -0.42
CA ASN A 481 6.10 19.43 0.21
C ASN A 481 6.04 20.52 -0.88
N ALA A 482 6.24 21.79 -0.52
CA ALA A 482 6.31 22.92 -1.45
C ALA A 482 7.68 23.64 -1.40
N PHE A 483 8.77 22.87 -1.25
CA PHE A 483 10.13 23.44 -1.29
C PHE A 483 10.47 23.95 -2.70
N VAL A 484 11.12 25.11 -2.74
CA VAL A 484 11.54 25.81 -3.97
C VAL A 484 13.04 26.09 -3.95
N GLY A 485 13.55 26.60 -5.06
CA GLY A 485 14.96 27.00 -5.20
C GLY A 485 15.81 25.92 -5.86
N SER A 486 17.08 26.22 -6.06
CA SER A 486 17.98 25.34 -6.81
C SER A 486 18.79 24.41 -5.91
N LEU A 487 18.87 23.12 -6.26
CA LEU A 487 19.74 22.15 -5.58
C LEU A 487 21.20 22.59 -5.54
N SER A 488 21.65 23.35 -6.55
CA SER A 488 23.03 23.86 -6.63
C SER A 488 23.35 24.93 -5.57
N SER A 489 22.33 25.50 -4.90
CA SER A 489 22.53 26.47 -3.82
C SER A 489 22.85 25.83 -2.45
N PHE A 490 22.63 24.52 -2.32
CA PHE A 490 22.86 23.78 -1.09
C PHE A 490 24.26 23.15 -1.05
N ALA A 491 24.91 23.17 0.10
CA ALA A 491 26.28 22.69 0.28
C ALA A 491 26.35 21.18 0.59
N TRP A 492 26.05 20.34 -0.41
CA TRP A 492 25.94 18.88 -0.26
C TRP A 492 27.20 18.21 0.33
N SER A 493 28.39 18.70 -0.01
CA SER A 493 29.69 18.08 0.31
C SER A 493 29.95 17.83 1.80
N ASN A 494 29.18 18.43 2.70
CA ASN A 494 29.33 18.28 4.14
C ASN A 494 28.55 17.10 4.73
N LEU A 495 27.61 16.50 3.99
CA LEU A 495 26.74 15.40 4.44
C LEU A 495 27.39 14.04 4.13
N SER A 496 28.59 13.80 4.64
CA SER A 496 29.40 12.62 4.27
C SER A 496 28.80 11.28 4.67
N SER A 497 27.92 11.25 5.67
CA SER A 497 27.24 10.04 6.15
C SER A 497 25.90 9.76 5.45
N LEU A 498 25.46 10.63 4.55
CA LEU A 498 24.14 10.52 3.93
C LEU A 498 24.05 9.27 3.05
N ARG A 499 23.08 8.42 3.36
CA ARG A 499 22.76 7.17 2.67
C ARG A 499 21.50 7.31 1.83
N LYS A 500 20.45 7.91 2.40
CA LYS A 500 19.17 8.12 1.73
C LYS A 500 18.84 9.61 1.63
N LEU A 501 18.48 10.05 0.42
CA LEU A 501 17.98 11.38 0.14
C LEU A 501 16.67 11.28 -0.65
N ASP A 502 15.59 11.78 -0.06
CA ASP A 502 14.30 11.94 -0.74
C ASP A 502 13.89 13.41 -0.75
N LEU A 503 13.78 13.99 -1.94
CA LEU A 503 13.27 15.35 -2.18
C LEU A 503 12.13 15.31 -3.22
N SER A 504 11.49 14.16 -3.40
CA SER A 504 10.44 13.95 -4.38
C SER A 504 9.24 14.85 -4.14
N ASP A 505 8.37 15.03 -5.15
CA ASP A 505 7.10 15.75 -5.01
C ASP A 505 7.26 17.16 -4.40
N ASN A 506 8.10 17.98 -5.03
CA ASN A 506 8.39 19.36 -4.61
C ASN A 506 8.45 20.31 -5.83
N GLN A 507 8.86 21.56 -5.62
CA GLN A 507 9.00 22.58 -6.67
C GLN A 507 10.47 22.99 -6.86
N LEU A 508 11.40 22.05 -6.70
CA LEU A 508 12.84 22.30 -6.82
C LEU A 508 13.23 22.51 -8.28
N THR A 509 14.22 23.37 -8.52
CA THR A 509 14.60 23.88 -9.85
C THR A 509 16.10 23.72 -10.13
N GLY A 510 16.51 23.97 -11.37
CA GLY A 510 17.92 23.98 -11.78
C GLY A 510 18.50 22.58 -11.95
N THR A 511 19.84 22.49 -11.97
CA THR A 511 20.55 21.24 -12.28
C THR A 511 20.94 20.46 -11.04
N ILE A 512 21.10 19.14 -11.17
CA ILE A 512 21.72 18.30 -10.13
C ILE A 512 23.21 18.67 -9.99
N PRO A 513 23.66 19.14 -8.82
CA PRO A 513 25.07 19.51 -8.63
C PRO A 513 25.96 18.27 -8.50
N SER A 514 27.14 18.29 -9.10
CA SER A 514 28.11 17.19 -9.01
C SER A 514 28.57 16.90 -7.58
N SER A 515 28.49 17.87 -6.67
CA SER A 515 28.78 17.68 -5.25
C SER A 515 27.83 16.68 -4.57
N LEU A 516 26.59 16.53 -5.04
CA LEU A 516 25.67 15.50 -4.54
C LEU A 516 26.22 14.11 -4.86
N PHE A 517 26.70 13.91 -6.09
CA PHE A 517 27.30 12.65 -6.53
C PHE A 517 28.76 12.44 -6.09
N SER A 518 29.21 13.18 -5.07
CA SER A 518 30.52 12.98 -4.44
C SER A 518 30.42 12.42 -3.02
N LEU A 519 29.20 12.15 -2.54
CA LEU A 519 28.95 11.63 -1.21
C LEU A 519 29.17 10.11 -1.17
N PRO A 520 30.12 9.60 -0.37
CA PRO A 520 30.60 8.22 -0.48
C PRO A 520 29.62 7.17 0.06
N SER A 521 28.70 7.58 0.94
CA SER A 521 27.75 6.68 1.59
C SER A 521 26.38 6.63 0.90
N LEU A 522 26.15 7.40 -0.16
CA LEU A 522 24.83 7.45 -0.81
C LEU A 522 24.46 6.10 -1.43
N GLU A 523 23.27 5.64 -1.08
CA GLU A 523 22.64 4.39 -1.50
C GLU A 523 21.35 4.66 -2.29
N ILE A 524 20.55 5.63 -1.85
CA ILE A 524 19.23 5.94 -2.44
C ILE A 524 19.09 7.43 -2.67
N ILE A 525 18.70 7.80 -3.89
CA ILE A 525 18.33 9.17 -4.26
C ILE A 525 16.98 9.14 -4.95
N ASP A 526 16.01 9.88 -4.40
CA ASP A 526 14.73 10.16 -5.04
C ASP A 526 14.55 11.68 -5.23
N LEU A 527 14.47 12.10 -6.49
CA LEU A 527 14.22 13.48 -6.91
C LEU A 527 12.99 13.58 -7.83
N CYS A 528 12.12 12.57 -7.81
CA CYS A 528 10.97 12.50 -8.70
C CYS A 528 10.02 13.70 -8.52
N ASN A 529 9.23 13.99 -9.55
CA ASN A 529 8.18 15.01 -9.53
C ASN A 529 8.66 16.38 -9.01
N ASN A 530 9.58 16.97 -9.75
CA ASN A 530 10.13 18.31 -9.50
C ASN A 530 10.24 19.06 -10.84
N THR A 531 10.89 20.23 -10.83
CA THR A 531 11.16 21.02 -12.05
C THR A 531 12.65 21.08 -12.38
N LEU A 532 13.41 20.04 -12.03
CA LEU A 532 14.84 19.96 -12.30
C LEU A 532 15.10 19.85 -13.80
N GLU A 533 16.20 20.44 -14.26
CA GLU A 533 16.54 20.52 -15.68
C GLU A 533 18.03 20.24 -15.94
N GLY A 534 18.41 20.29 -17.21
CA GLY A 534 19.79 20.05 -17.65
C GLY A 534 20.07 18.59 -17.99
N ARG A 535 21.36 18.26 -18.09
CA ARG A 535 21.81 16.89 -18.36
C ARG A 535 22.04 16.14 -17.05
N ILE A 536 21.71 14.85 -17.03
CA ILE A 536 22.05 13.97 -15.93
C ILE A 536 23.58 13.80 -15.88
N PRO A 537 24.27 14.22 -14.80
CA PRO A 537 25.73 14.11 -14.67
C PRO A 537 26.21 12.65 -14.67
N SER A 538 27.28 12.33 -15.39
CA SER A 538 27.84 10.96 -15.39
C SER A 538 28.54 10.54 -14.09
N SER A 539 28.81 11.50 -13.20
CA SER A 539 29.54 11.27 -11.95
C SER A 539 28.81 10.35 -10.96
N PHE A 540 27.47 10.20 -11.05
CA PHE A 540 26.78 9.23 -10.18
C PHE A 540 27.29 7.79 -10.40
N SER A 541 27.80 7.48 -11.60
CA SER A 541 28.38 6.16 -11.90
C SER A 541 29.71 5.88 -11.19
N GLU A 542 30.29 6.89 -10.52
CA GLU A 542 31.47 6.74 -9.68
C GLU A 542 31.13 6.34 -8.24
N LEU A 543 29.87 6.48 -7.83
CA LEU A 543 29.38 6.06 -6.51
C LEU A 543 29.19 4.54 -6.50
N SER A 544 30.00 3.83 -5.72
CA SER A 544 29.97 2.36 -5.65
C SER A 544 28.82 1.80 -4.83
N ASN A 545 28.29 2.60 -3.89
CA ASN A 545 27.22 2.19 -2.99
C ASN A 545 25.84 2.64 -3.46
N LEU A 546 25.75 3.44 -4.53
CA LEU A 546 24.47 3.95 -5.02
C LEU A 546 23.70 2.81 -5.69
N GLU A 547 22.60 2.41 -5.08
CA GLU A 547 21.73 1.32 -5.52
C GLU A 547 20.49 1.84 -6.23
N THR A 548 19.89 2.92 -5.76
CA THR A 548 18.63 3.45 -6.32
C THR A 548 18.77 4.89 -6.76
N LEU A 549 18.42 5.17 -8.02
CA LEU A 549 18.38 6.52 -8.58
C LEU A 549 17.04 6.78 -9.27
N LYS A 550 16.21 7.62 -8.67
CA LYS A 550 14.91 8.03 -9.20
C LYS A 550 14.91 9.51 -9.56
N LEU A 551 14.68 9.79 -10.84
CA LEU A 551 14.71 11.12 -11.46
C LEU A 551 13.44 11.39 -12.28
N CYS A 552 12.38 10.61 -12.06
CA CYS A 552 11.16 10.63 -12.84
C CYS A 552 10.42 11.97 -12.78
N SER A 553 9.59 12.26 -13.77
CA SER A 553 8.72 13.44 -13.84
C SER A 553 9.48 14.76 -13.59
N ASN A 554 10.48 15.04 -14.42
CA ASN A 554 11.31 16.25 -14.40
C ASN A 554 11.52 16.80 -15.83
N ASN A 555 12.35 17.84 -15.99
CA ASN A 555 12.68 18.45 -17.28
C ASN A 555 14.10 18.09 -17.76
N PHE A 556 14.62 16.91 -17.42
CA PHE A 556 15.95 16.50 -17.86
C PHE A 556 15.98 16.32 -19.39
N HIS A 557 17.14 16.62 -19.98
CA HIS A 557 17.31 16.53 -21.42
C HIS A 557 18.69 15.98 -21.83
N GLY A 558 18.79 15.52 -23.07
CA GLY A 558 20.04 15.01 -23.64
C GLY A 558 20.11 13.49 -23.61
N MET A 559 21.26 12.97 -24.04
CA MET A 559 21.46 11.53 -24.23
C MET A 559 22.02 10.88 -22.97
N VAL A 560 21.40 9.77 -22.54
CA VAL A 560 21.84 8.94 -21.41
C VAL A 560 22.55 7.71 -21.93
N ASP A 561 23.76 7.47 -21.44
CA ASP A 561 24.59 6.31 -21.78
C ASP A 561 24.37 5.19 -20.76
N PRO A 562 23.88 4.00 -21.17
CA PRO A 562 23.61 2.88 -20.28
C PRO A 562 24.82 2.40 -19.46
N ARG A 563 26.05 2.68 -19.91
CA ARG A 563 27.27 2.34 -19.16
C ARG A 563 27.34 3.03 -17.79
N MET A 564 26.59 4.10 -17.61
CA MET A 564 26.53 4.83 -16.35
C MET A 564 25.79 4.05 -15.25
N PHE A 565 24.98 3.05 -15.59
CA PHE A 565 24.12 2.34 -14.63
C PHE A 565 24.80 1.17 -13.91
N LYS A 566 26.11 0.94 -14.12
CA LYS A 566 26.88 -0.24 -13.68
C LYS A 566 26.83 -0.60 -12.19
N ASN A 567 26.50 0.34 -11.30
CA ASN A 567 26.44 0.12 -9.85
C ASN A 567 24.99 0.11 -9.31
N LEU A 568 24.00 0.46 -10.13
CA LEU A 568 22.61 0.60 -9.70
C LEU A 568 21.92 -0.76 -9.60
N ALA A 569 20.88 -0.80 -8.78
CA ALA A 569 19.86 -1.83 -8.70
C ALA A 569 18.51 -1.37 -9.25
N SER A 570 18.13 -0.11 -9.04
CA SER A 570 16.92 0.46 -9.61
C SER A 570 17.21 1.83 -10.22
N ILE A 571 16.68 2.05 -11.43
CA ILE A 571 16.71 3.34 -12.08
C ILE A 571 15.33 3.70 -12.64
N ASP A 572 14.88 4.90 -12.29
CA ASP A 572 13.65 5.47 -12.84
C ASP A 572 13.93 6.85 -13.46
N LEU A 573 13.81 6.92 -14.79
CA LEU A 573 13.95 8.13 -15.59
C LEU A 573 12.62 8.55 -16.23
N SER A 574 11.51 7.93 -15.84
CA SER A 574 10.22 8.09 -16.50
C SER A 574 9.75 9.55 -16.55
N ASP A 575 8.84 9.87 -17.48
CA ASP A 575 8.24 11.20 -17.63
C ASP A 575 9.25 12.35 -17.82
N ASN A 576 10.39 12.07 -18.45
CA ASN A 576 11.35 13.08 -18.91
C ASN A 576 11.37 13.14 -20.45
N ILE A 577 10.38 13.80 -21.03
CA ILE A 577 10.11 13.77 -22.48
C ILE A 577 11.24 14.30 -23.38
N LEU A 578 12.20 15.04 -22.82
CA LEU A 578 13.36 15.59 -23.55
C LEU A 578 14.62 14.72 -23.43
N LEU A 579 14.58 13.63 -22.66
CA LEU A 579 15.64 12.65 -22.61
C LEU A 579 15.63 11.76 -23.86
N SER A 580 16.81 11.26 -24.18
CA SER A 580 17.00 10.19 -25.15
C SER A 580 17.88 9.15 -24.50
N ILE A 581 17.46 7.89 -24.49
CA ILE A 581 18.28 6.79 -23.99
C ILE A 581 18.99 6.16 -25.18
N ASP A 582 20.29 5.90 -25.07
CA ASP A 582 21.00 5.15 -26.10
C ASP A 582 20.56 3.68 -26.07
N THR A 583 19.81 3.28 -27.09
CA THR A 583 19.22 1.94 -27.27
C THR A 583 20.16 0.95 -27.97
N SER A 584 21.40 1.37 -28.26
CA SER A 584 22.38 0.58 -29.00
C SER A 584 22.65 -0.79 -28.39
N ASP A 585 23.02 -1.73 -29.25
CA ASP A 585 23.41 -3.10 -28.88
C ASP A 585 24.83 -3.11 -28.29
N LEU A 586 24.93 -2.64 -27.06
CA LEU A 586 26.14 -2.67 -26.26
C LEU A 586 26.11 -3.98 -25.47
N ALA A 587 27.08 -4.86 -25.66
CA ALA A 587 27.22 -6.12 -24.91
C ALA A 587 27.57 -5.86 -23.42
N LEU A 588 26.63 -5.26 -22.70
CA LEU A 588 26.74 -4.79 -21.32
C LEU A 588 25.96 -5.74 -20.40
N SER A 589 26.67 -6.56 -19.62
CA SER A 589 26.08 -7.22 -18.45
C SER A 589 26.15 -6.26 -17.26
N LEU A 590 25.00 -5.96 -16.66
CA LEU A 590 24.90 -5.14 -15.44
C LEU A 590 24.44 -6.08 -14.32
N PRO A 591 25.30 -6.46 -13.36
CA PRO A 591 25.01 -7.56 -12.45
C PRO A 591 23.97 -7.23 -11.35
N HIS A 592 23.62 -5.95 -11.17
CA HIS A 592 22.81 -5.49 -10.03
C HIS A 592 21.43 -4.91 -10.38
N LEU A 593 21.10 -4.63 -11.66
CA LEU A 593 19.85 -3.93 -12.03
C LEU A 593 18.62 -4.86 -12.08
N ASP A 594 17.69 -4.60 -11.17
CA ASP A 594 16.41 -5.29 -11.05
C ASP A 594 15.23 -4.47 -11.57
N GLU A 595 15.35 -3.15 -11.74
CA GLU A 595 14.24 -2.28 -12.19
C GLU A 595 14.69 -1.18 -13.17
N PHE A 596 13.96 -1.06 -14.28
CA PHE A 596 14.12 -0.02 -15.31
C PHE A 596 12.80 0.72 -15.58
N GLY A 597 12.69 1.96 -15.10
CA GLY A 597 11.59 2.87 -15.40
C GLY A 597 11.93 3.84 -16.55
N PHE A 598 11.49 3.54 -17.77
CA PHE A 598 11.69 4.39 -18.95
C PHE A 598 10.37 4.78 -19.64
N SER A 599 9.28 4.84 -18.88
CA SER A 599 7.99 5.32 -19.37
C SER A 599 8.09 6.77 -19.83
N SER A 600 7.39 7.16 -20.89
CA SER A 600 7.33 8.56 -21.39
C SER A 600 8.70 9.20 -21.71
N CYS A 601 9.70 8.40 -22.08
CA CYS A 601 11.07 8.85 -22.43
C CYS A 601 11.29 9.09 -23.94
N ASN A 602 10.20 9.22 -24.72
CA ASN A 602 10.24 9.44 -26.17
C ASN A 602 11.05 8.38 -26.96
N LEU A 603 11.03 7.12 -26.49
CA LEU A 603 11.72 6.00 -27.14
C LEU A 603 10.98 5.54 -28.39
N SER A 604 11.72 5.24 -29.47
CA SER A 604 11.17 4.69 -30.72
C SER A 604 11.47 3.21 -30.95
N GLU A 605 12.39 2.63 -30.20
CA GLU A 605 12.79 1.23 -30.29
C GLU A 605 13.11 0.63 -28.92
N PHE A 606 13.11 -0.71 -28.84
CA PHE A 606 13.48 -1.42 -27.61
C PHE A 606 14.97 -1.22 -27.28
N PRO A 607 15.34 -0.93 -26.02
CA PRO A 607 16.74 -0.81 -25.62
C PRO A 607 17.48 -2.16 -25.69
N ARG A 608 18.36 -2.33 -26.69
CA ARG A 608 18.97 -3.64 -27.01
C ARG A 608 19.99 -4.11 -25.97
N PHE A 609 20.67 -3.19 -25.28
CA PHE A 609 21.61 -3.52 -24.21
C PHE A 609 20.98 -4.38 -23.09
N LEU A 610 19.66 -4.30 -22.89
CA LEU A 610 18.93 -5.09 -21.89
C LEU A 610 18.93 -6.60 -22.18
N LYS A 611 19.21 -7.00 -23.42
CA LYS A 611 19.32 -8.42 -23.82
C LYS A 611 20.39 -9.18 -23.03
N TYR A 612 21.42 -8.48 -22.55
CA TYR A 612 22.58 -9.07 -21.88
C TYR A 612 22.47 -9.13 -20.36
N GLN A 613 21.38 -8.66 -19.77
CA GLN A 613 21.16 -8.78 -18.32
C GLN A 613 21.10 -10.24 -17.90
N GLU A 614 21.75 -10.59 -16.79
CA GLU A 614 21.82 -11.98 -16.31
C GLU A 614 20.60 -12.36 -15.47
N ASN A 615 20.16 -11.45 -14.60
CA ASN A 615 19.03 -11.66 -13.69
C ASN A 615 17.71 -11.17 -14.30
N PRO A 616 16.56 -11.79 -13.92
CA PRO A 616 15.26 -11.31 -14.35
C PRO A 616 14.89 -9.98 -13.69
N PHE A 617 14.50 -8.97 -14.48
CA PHE A 617 14.25 -7.59 -14.02
C PHE A 617 12.83 -7.08 -14.32
N GLU A 618 12.46 -5.94 -13.77
CA GLU A 618 11.23 -5.19 -14.07
C GLU A 618 11.51 -4.11 -15.12
N LEU A 619 10.62 -3.98 -16.08
CA LEU A 619 10.78 -3.06 -17.18
C LEU A 619 9.48 -2.33 -17.50
N ASP A 620 9.54 -0.99 -17.41
CA ASP A 620 8.48 -0.11 -17.87
C ASP A 620 8.93 0.71 -19.08
N LEU A 621 8.35 0.41 -20.25
CA LEU A 621 8.51 1.17 -21.48
C LEU A 621 7.17 1.79 -21.93
N SER A 622 6.22 1.96 -21.03
CA SER A 622 4.90 2.52 -21.37
C SER A 622 4.99 3.96 -21.89
N ASN A 623 3.95 4.44 -22.57
CA ASN A 623 3.83 5.83 -23.04
C ASN A 623 5.00 6.28 -23.96
N ASN A 624 5.51 5.39 -24.81
CA ASN A 624 6.58 5.69 -25.75
C ASN A 624 6.07 5.62 -27.21
N GLN A 625 6.98 5.77 -28.17
CA GLN A 625 6.68 5.70 -29.61
C GLN A 625 7.24 4.41 -30.23
N ILE A 626 7.35 3.33 -29.45
CA ILE A 626 7.93 2.07 -29.89
C ILE A 626 6.98 1.40 -30.89
N GLN A 627 7.54 0.98 -32.03
CA GLN A 627 6.82 0.36 -33.13
C GLN A 627 7.34 -1.05 -33.42
N GLY A 628 6.55 -1.81 -34.19
CA GLY A 628 6.94 -3.15 -34.64
C GLY A 628 6.51 -4.25 -33.69
N LYS A 629 7.31 -5.31 -33.62
CA LYS A 629 7.02 -6.51 -32.83
C LYS A 629 7.80 -6.53 -31.53
N VAL A 630 7.22 -7.12 -30.48
CA VAL A 630 7.94 -7.37 -29.22
C VAL A 630 9.02 -8.43 -29.47
N PRO A 631 10.29 -8.14 -29.12
CA PRO A 631 11.41 -9.06 -29.36
C PRO A 631 11.34 -10.35 -28.56
N GLU A 632 11.85 -11.45 -29.13
CA GLU A 632 11.88 -12.77 -28.46
C GLU A 632 12.69 -12.77 -27.15
N TRP A 633 13.81 -12.05 -27.12
CA TRP A 633 14.77 -12.11 -26.00
C TRP A 633 14.19 -11.62 -24.67
N ILE A 634 13.11 -10.83 -24.68
CA ILE A 634 12.57 -10.17 -23.48
C ILE A 634 11.88 -11.17 -22.54
N TRP A 635 11.24 -12.21 -23.07
CA TRP A 635 10.31 -13.08 -22.32
C TRP A 635 10.97 -13.89 -21.20
N ASN A 636 12.26 -14.18 -21.32
CA ASN A 636 13.05 -14.89 -20.32
C ASN A 636 13.86 -13.94 -19.42
N LYS A 637 13.81 -12.64 -19.68
CA LYS A 637 14.60 -11.61 -19.00
C LYS A 637 13.81 -10.78 -18.00
N VAL A 638 12.48 -10.83 -18.04
CA VAL A 638 11.64 -9.93 -17.25
C VAL A 638 10.73 -10.67 -16.25
N ARG A 639 10.54 -10.07 -15.08
CA ARG A 639 9.50 -10.43 -14.10
C ARG A 639 8.24 -9.61 -14.32
N THR A 640 8.39 -8.33 -14.64
CA THR A 640 7.29 -7.41 -14.94
C THR A 640 7.60 -6.68 -16.23
N LEU A 641 6.63 -6.65 -17.15
CA LEU A 641 6.77 -5.96 -18.43
C LEU A 641 5.57 -5.05 -18.69
N ARG A 642 5.81 -3.74 -18.72
CA ARG A 642 4.81 -2.73 -19.10
C ARG A 642 5.16 -2.12 -20.44
N LEU A 643 4.28 -2.29 -21.41
CA LEU A 643 4.39 -1.81 -22.79
C LEU A 643 3.19 -0.96 -23.21
N ALA A 644 2.37 -0.53 -22.24
CA ALA A 644 1.15 0.23 -22.49
C ALA A 644 1.40 1.49 -23.32
N ASN A 645 0.41 1.93 -24.10
CA ASN A 645 0.46 3.19 -24.85
C ASN A 645 1.69 3.30 -25.79
N ASN A 646 1.84 2.33 -26.69
CA ASN A 646 2.85 2.32 -27.75
C ASN A 646 2.17 2.05 -29.12
N SER A 647 2.94 1.69 -30.15
CA SER A 647 2.43 1.34 -31.49
C SER A 647 2.84 -0.08 -31.91
N LEU A 648 2.86 -1.03 -30.97
CA LEU A 648 3.24 -2.41 -31.19
C LEU A 648 2.13 -3.21 -31.90
N VAL A 649 2.50 -4.15 -32.76
CA VAL A 649 1.56 -4.89 -33.63
C VAL A 649 1.58 -6.41 -33.47
N GLY A 650 2.56 -6.98 -32.76
CA GLY A 650 2.71 -8.43 -32.65
C GLY A 650 3.98 -8.86 -31.93
N PHE A 651 4.34 -10.14 -32.07
CA PHE A 651 5.49 -10.78 -31.41
C PHE A 651 6.46 -11.33 -32.47
N GLU A 652 7.78 -11.25 -32.23
CA GLU A 652 8.80 -11.84 -33.12
C GLU A 652 8.74 -13.37 -33.16
N ASP A 653 8.58 -14.00 -31.99
CA ASP A 653 8.25 -15.43 -31.81
C ASP A 653 7.00 -15.52 -30.91
N PRO A 654 6.07 -16.47 -31.14
CA PRO A 654 4.93 -16.62 -30.24
C PRO A 654 5.40 -17.06 -28.85
N VAL A 655 4.89 -16.36 -27.83
CA VAL A 655 5.19 -16.57 -26.40
C VAL A 655 5.04 -18.03 -25.94
N SER A 656 4.28 -18.85 -26.69
CA SER A 656 4.10 -20.30 -26.50
C SER A 656 5.40 -21.13 -26.48
N ASN A 657 6.50 -20.64 -27.06
CA ASN A 657 7.74 -21.43 -27.18
C ASN A 657 8.65 -21.33 -25.94
N HIS A 658 8.30 -20.51 -24.94
CA HIS A 658 9.18 -20.22 -23.79
C HIS A 658 8.60 -20.77 -22.48
N SER A 659 8.86 -22.06 -22.20
CA SER A 659 8.38 -22.80 -21.03
C SER A 659 9.02 -22.41 -19.69
N SER A 660 9.88 -21.38 -19.65
CA SER A 660 10.72 -21.00 -18.50
C SER A 660 10.72 -19.49 -18.23
N SER A 661 9.58 -18.83 -18.38
CA SER A 661 9.47 -17.39 -18.15
C SER A 661 9.28 -17.06 -16.66
N ASN A 662 10.01 -16.04 -16.16
CA ASN A 662 9.89 -15.51 -14.80
C ASN A 662 8.76 -14.46 -14.66
N LEU A 663 7.95 -14.29 -15.71
CA LEU A 663 6.92 -13.26 -15.81
C LEU A 663 5.82 -13.44 -14.76
N ARG A 664 5.62 -12.40 -13.95
CA ARG A 664 4.55 -12.24 -12.94
C ARG A 664 3.49 -11.24 -13.35
N ALA A 665 3.86 -10.24 -14.15
CA ALA A 665 2.91 -9.24 -14.66
C ALA A 665 3.23 -8.78 -16.08
N LEU A 666 2.16 -8.60 -16.87
CA LEU A 666 2.23 -8.17 -18.26
C LEU A 666 1.17 -7.12 -18.55
N ASP A 667 1.59 -5.97 -19.06
CA ASP A 667 0.70 -4.93 -19.56
C ASP A 667 1.02 -4.59 -21.02
N LEU A 668 0.14 -5.00 -21.94
CA LEU A 668 0.19 -4.72 -23.37
C LEU A 668 -0.91 -3.74 -23.81
N SER A 669 -1.57 -3.07 -22.86
CA SER A 669 -2.74 -2.27 -23.14
C SER A 669 -2.46 -1.13 -24.14
N ASN A 670 -3.50 -0.65 -24.83
CA ASN A 670 -3.42 0.52 -25.71
C ASN A 670 -2.31 0.39 -26.78
N ASN A 671 -2.39 -0.65 -27.59
CA ASN A 671 -1.49 -0.93 -28.71
C ASN A 671 -2.29 -1.37 -29.95
N ASN A 672 -1.61 -1.92 -30.96
CA ASN A 672 -2.22 -2.40 -32.20
C ASN A 672 -2.11 -3.93 -32.36
N PHE A 673 -2.01 -4.70 -31.27
CA PHE A 673 -1.90 -6.15 -31.33
C PHE A 673 -3.14 -6.79 -31.97
N GLU A 674 -2.93 -7.78 -32.84
CA GLU A 674 -3.97 -8.52 -33.54
C GLU A 674 -3.81 -10.04 -33.34
N GLY A 675 -4.80 -10.82 -33.80
CA GLY A 675 -4.80 -12.28 -33.68
C GLY A 675 -5.45 -12.77 -32.38
N SER A 676 -5.20 -14.02 -31.99
CA SER A 676 -5.71 -14.58 -30.74
C SER A 676 -4.90 -14.12 -29.52
N ILE A 677 -5.50 -14.18 -28.33
CA ILE A 677 -4.82 -13.93 -27.06
C ILE A 677 -3.50 -14.73 -27.01
N PRO A 678 -2.34 -14.09 -26.71
CA PRO A 678 -1.05 -14.75 -26.74
C PRO A 678 -0.99 -15.88 -25.72
N PHE A 679 -0.39 -17.00 -26.13
CA PHE A 679 -0.20 -18.17 -25.29
C PHE A 679 0.97 -17.93 -24.31
N VAL A 680 0.74 -17.99 -23.00
CA VAL A 680 1.79 -17.89 -21.98
C VAL A 680 1.87 -19.23 -21.20
N TYR A 681 2.84 -20.09 -21.50
CA TYR A 681 3.07 -21.34 -20.73
C TYR A 681 3.89 -21.05 -19.46
N GLY A 682 3.52 -21.70 -18.33
CA GLY A 682 4.44 -21.96 -17.22
C GLY A 682 4.76 -20.80 -16.27
N THR A 683 3.98 -19.73 -16.28
CA THR A 683 4.29 -18.52 -15.51
C THR A 683 3.67 -18.53 -14.11
N SER A 684 4.38 -17.96 -13.13
CA SER A 684 3.80 -17.46 -11.88
C SER A 684 3.01 -16.16 -12.13
N LEU A 685 2.27 -16.09 -13.24
CA LEU A 685 1.58 -14.88 -13.68
C LEU A 685 0.45 -14.58 -12.71
N SER A 686 0.48 -13.36 -12.19
CA SER A 686 -0.50 -12.83 -11.24
C SER A 686 -1.39 -11.75 -11.88
N ALA A 687 -0.88 -11.03 -12.88
CA ALA A 687 -1.59 -9.92 -13.50
C ALA A 687 -1.37 -9.85 -15.01
N ILE A 688 -2.43 -9.65 -15.78
CA ILE A 688 -2.36 -9.43 -17.23
C ILE A 688 -3.36 -8.37 -17.68
N SER A 689 -2.88 -7.38 -18.44
CA SER A 689 -3.72 -6.46 -19.21
C SER A 689 -3.36 -6.51 -20.70
N LEU A 690 -4.38 -6.72 -21.52
CA LEU A 690 -4.36 -6.72 -22.99
C LEU A 690 -5.33 -5.68 -23.56
N SER A 691 -5.80 -4.76 -22.72
CA SER A 691 -6.94 -3.91 -23.03
C SER A 691 -6.69 -2.96 -24.19
N ASN A 692 -7.76 -2.52 -24.86
CA ASN A 692 -7.70 -1.57 -25.98
C ASN A 692 -6.70 -2.00 -27.07
N ASN A 693 -6.97 -3.15 -27.67
CA ASN A 693 -6.20 -3.75 -28.77
C ASN A 693 -7.17 -4.34 -29.82
N LYS A 694 -6.68 -5.18 -30.74
CA LYS A 694 -7.49 -5.86 -31.77
C LYS A 694 -7.46 -7.38 -31.61
N PHE A 695 -7.32 -7.89 -30.39
CA PHE A 695 -7.35 -9.33 -30.13
C PHE A 695 -8.72 -9.93 -30.46
N THR A 696 -8.72 -11.18 -30.95
CA THR A 696 -9.86 -11.95 -31.45
C THR A 696 -9.80 -13.39 -30.89
N GLY A 697 -10.73 -14.26 -31.28
CA GLY A 697 -10.76 -15.66 -30.80
C GLY A 697 -11.47 -15.79 -29.45
N GLU A 698 -11.30 -16.94 -28.79
CA GLU A 698 -11.90 -17.22 -27.48
C GLU A 698 -10.91 -17.02 -26.34
N ILE A 699 -11.41 -16.77 -25.12
CA ILE A 699 -10.58 -16.79 -23.90
C ILE A 699 -10.13 -18.24 -23.65
N PRO A 700 -8.82 -18.55 -23.73
CA PRO A 700 -8.36 -19.92 -23.63
C PRO A 700 -8.52 -20.53 -22.22
N SER A 701 -8.88 -21.81 -22.15
CA SER A 701 -9.11 -22.51 -20.88
C SER A 701 -7.85 -22.76 -20.05
N TYR A 702 -6.64 -22.62 -20.61
CA TYR A 702 -5.40 -22.85 -19.86
C TYR A 702 -5.15 -21.79 -18.76
N PHE A 703 -5.76 -20.60 -18.85
CA PHE A 703 -5.73 -19.60 -17.77
C PHE A 703 -6.32 -20.16 -16.47
N CYS A 704 -7.16 -21.19 -16.56
CA CYS A 704 -7.68 -21.89 -15.40
C CYS A 704 -6.64 -22.67 -14.59
N ASN A 705 -5.43 -22.88 -15.14
CA ASN A 705 -4.32 -23.53 -14.44
C ASN A 705 -3.36 -22.51 -13.79
N THR A 706 -3.67 -21.21 -13.85
CA THR A 706 -2.82 -20.12 -13.32
C THR A 706 -3.52 -19.39 -12.16
N HIS A 707 -2.74 -18.89 -11.19
CA HIS A 707 -3.24 -18.16 -10.03
C HIS A 707 -3.28 -16.64 -10.30
N LEU A 708 -4.22 -16.21 -11.15
CA LEU A 708 -4.36 -14.81 -11.54
C LEU A 708 -5.12 -14.00 -10.49
N ALA A 709 -4.59 -12.84 -10.15
CA ALA A 709 -5.25 -11.81 -9.36
C ALA A 709 -5.96 -10.78 -10.26
N ILE A 710 -5.35 -10.38 -11.39
CA ILE A 710 -5.87 -9.35 -12.29
C ILE A 710 -5.93 -9.86 -13.73
N VAL A 711 -7.10 -9.75 -14.35
CA VAL A 711 -7.33 -10.03 -15.78
C VAL A 711 -8.06 -8.85 -16.41
N ASP A 712 -7.42 -8.20 -17.37
CA ASP A 712 -8.01 -7.12 -18.16
C ASP A 712 -7.86 -7.37 -19.65
N PHE A 713 -8.93 -7.85 -20.28
CA PHE A 713 -9.02 -8.06 -21.72
C PHE A 713 -10.05 -7.12 -22.36
N SER A 714 -10.40 -6.03 -21.69
CA SER A 714 -11.43 -5.10 -22.14
C SER A 714 -11.10 -4.44 -23.49
N LYS A 715 -12.10 -3.90 -24.18
CA LYS A 715 -11.93 -3.12 -25.43
C LYS A 715 -11.16 -3.87 -26.51
N ASN A 716 -11.64 -5.07 -26.84
CA ASN A 716 -11.05 -5.94 -27.86
C ASN A 716 -12.16 -6.53 -28.75
N GLN A 717 -11.84 -7.52 -29.58
CA GLN A 717 -12.79 -8.26 -30.40
C GLN A 717 -12.89 -9.74 -29.97
N ILE A 718 -12.65 -10.03 -28.70
CA ILE A 718 -12.66 -11.39 -28.14
C ILE A 718 -14.10 -11.90 -28.12
N SER A 719 -14.27 -13.17 -28.46
CA SER A 719 -15.55 -13.86 -28.65
C SER A 719 -15.61 -15.15 -27.83
N GLY A 720 -16.66 -15.95 -27.98
CA GLY A 720 -16.82 -17.20 -27.22
C GLY A 720 -17.40 -16.97 -25.82
N ARG A 721 -17.30 -18.01 -24.98
CA ARG A 721 -17.88 -18.01 -23.61
C ARG A 721 -16.84 -17.59 -22.58
N ILE A 722 -17.32 -17.06 -21.45
CA ILE A 722 -16.50 -16.78 -20.27
C ILE A 722 -16.08 -18.11 -19.62
N PRO A 723 -14.79 -18.41 -19.45
CA PRO A 723 -14.33 -19.60 -18.73
C PRO A 723 -14.72 -19.56 -17.25
N PRO A 724 -15.23 -20.67 -16.66
CA PRO A 724 -15.66 -20.68 -15.26
C PRO A 724 -14.58 -20.33 -14.24
N CYS A 725 -13.32 -20.62 -14.53
CA CYS A 725 -12.20 -20.34 -13.62
C CYS A 725 -11.95 -18.86 -13.35
N LEU A 726 -12.50 -17.94 -14.16
CA LEU A 726 -12.42 -16.51 -13.87
C LEU A 726 -13.20 -16.12 -12.61
N SER A 727 -14.03 -17.02 -12.05
CA SER A 727 -14.66 -16.84 -10.74
C SER A 727 -13.68 -16.87 -9.56
N GLU A 728 -12.45 -17.35 -9.75
CA GLU A 728 -11.39 -17.39 -8.72
C GLU A 728 -10.49 -16.13 -8.74
N VAL A 729 -10.67 -15.25 -9.74
CA VAL A 729 -9.84 -14.05 -9.95
C VAL A 729 -10.38 -12.87 -9.13
N GLU A 730 -9.48 -12.03 -8.61
CA GLU A 730 -9.87 -10.88 -7.77
C GLU A 730 -10.42 -9.70 -8.59
N PHE A 731 -9.83 -9.42 -9.76
CA PHE A 731 -10.24 -8.32 -10.65
C PHE A 731 -10.39 -8.81 -12.09
N VAL A 732 -11.61 -8.72 -12.63
CA VAL A 732 -11.95 -9.19 -13.98
C VAL A 732 -12.57 -8.07 -14.80
N TYR A 733 -11.87 -7.66 -15.86
CA TYR A 733 -12.33 -6.67 -16.84
C TYR A 733 -12.39 -7.30 -18.22
N LEU A 734 -13.60 -7.54 -18.71
CA LEU A 734 -13.88 -8.13 -20.03
C LEU A 734 -14.84 -7.26 -20.85
N HIS A 735 -15.12 -6.04 -20.40
CA HIS A 735 -16.07 -5.15 -21.05
C HIS A 735 -15.65 -4.76 -22.48
N GLU A 736 -16.62 -4.35 -23.30
CA GLU A 736 -16.42 -3.94 -24.71
C GLU A 736 -15.74 -5.03 -25.55
N ASN A 737 -16.39 -6.19 -25.63
CA ASN A 737 -15.95 -7.35 -26.42
C ASN A 737 -17.15 -7.99 -27.15
N LYS A 738 -16.98 -9.20 -27.70
CA LYS A 738 -18.00 -10.00 -28.40
C LYS A 738 -18.31 -11.30 -27.65
N LEU A 739 -18.17 -11.32 -26.32
CA LEU A 739 -18.43 -12.50 -25.50
C LEU A 739 -19.92 -12.85 -25.51
N GLN A 740 -20.23 -14.15 -25.52
CA GLN A 740 -21.59 -14.68 -25.66
C GLN A 740 -21.89 -15.80 -24.66
N GLY A 741 -23.18 -16.14 -24.53
CA GLY A 741 -23.67 -17.14 -23.58
C GLY A 741 -23.89 -16.58 -22.18
N SER A 742 -24.10 -17.45 -21.20
CA SER A 742 -24.36 -17.05 -19.82
C SER A 742 -23.09 -16.83 -19.02
N ILE A 743 -23.16 -15.95 -18.01
CA ILE A 743 -22.11 -15.80 -16.99
C ILE A 743 -22.05 -17.11 -16.17
N PRO A 744 -20.88 -17.73 -15.98
CA PRO A 744 -20.74 -18.96 -15.20
C PRO A 744 -21.22 -18.81 -13.75
N ASP A 745 -21.98 -19.79 -13.26
CA ASP A 745 -22.47 -19.84 -11.86
C ASP A 745 -21.55 -20.74 -11.02
N THR A 746 -20.31 -20.31 -10.83
CA THR A 746 -19.24 -21.12 -10.19
C THR A 746 -18.53 -20.43 -9.02
N PHE A 747 -19.10 -19.36 -8.46
CA PHE A 747 -18.46 -18.59 -7.37
C PHE A 747 -18.58 -19.33 -6.02
N GLN A 748 -17.44 -19.76 -5.47
CA GLN A 748 -17.40 -20.56 -4.24
C GLN A 748 -17.46 -19.71 -2.96
N ASP A 749 -17.71 -20.36 -1.82
CA ASP A 749 -17.62 -19.72 -0.50
C ASP A 749 -16.19 -19.20 -0.25
N GLY A 750 -16.07 -17.94 0.16
CA GLY A 750 -14.76 -17.28 0.28
C GLY A 750 -14.22 -16.69 -1.03
N CYS A 751 -15.09 -16.52 -2.03
CA CYS A 751 -14.80 -15.82 -3.28
C CYS A 751 -14.06 -14.49 -3.05
N ARG A 752 -12.94 -14.31 -3.76
CA ARG A 752 -12.03 -13.17 -3.63
C ARG A 752 -12.38 -12.01 -4.57
N LEU A 753 -13.34 -12.19 -5.47
CA LEU A 753 -13.72 -11.21 -6.48
C LEU A 753 -14.09 -9.85 -5.87
N ARG A 754 -13.47 -8.79 -6.38
CA ARG A 754 -13.73 -7.39 -6.02
C ARG A 754 -14.35 -6.61 -7.17
N VAL A 755 -13.94 -6.88 -8.40
CA VAL A 755 -14.47 -6.21 -9.58
C VAL A 755 -14.80 -7.24 -10.65
N LEU A 756 -16.05 -7.19 -11.13
CA LEU A 756 -16.49 -7.93 -12.30
C LEU A 756 -17.12 -6.96 -13.31
N ALA A 757 -16.36 -6.62 -14.35
CA ALA A 757 -16.77 -5.71 -15.40
C ALA A 757 -16.91 -6.43 -16.74
N LEU A 758 -18.15 -6.66 -17.15
CA LEU A 758 -18.57 -7.42 -18.33
C LEU A 758 -19.38 -6.59 -19.32
N GLY A 759 -19.45 -5.27 -19.12
CA GLY A 759 -20.29 -4.36 -19.91
C GLY A 759 -20.04 -4.42 -21.42
N GLY A 760 -21.02 -4.14 -22.27
CA GLY A 760 -20.81 -4.03 -23.73
C GLY A 760 -20.41 -5.36 -24.39
N ASN A 761 -21.16 -6.43 -24.11
CA ASN A 761 -20.97 -7.77 -24.67
C ASN A 761 -22.31 -8.34 -25.20
N GLN A 762 -22.35 -9.63 -25.53
CA GLN A 762 -23.54 -10.34 -25.99
C GLN A 762 -23.99 -11.42 -24.99
N LEU A 763 -23.77 -11.19 -23.70
CA LEU A 763 -24.09 -12.14 -22.64
C LEU A 763 -25.61 -12.21 -22.43
N GLU A 764 -26.11 -13.41 -22.17
CA GLU A 764 -27.55 -13.70 -22.02
C GLU A 764 -27.86 -14.52 -20.78
N GLY A 765 -29.14 -14.79 -20.53
CA GLY A 765 -29.59 -15.54 -19.37
C GLY A 765 -29.77 -14.66 -18.15
N LYS A 766 -29.44 -15.21 -16.97
CA LYS A 766 -29.68 -14.58 -15.67
C LYS A 766 -28.37 -14.35 -14.92
N LEU A 767 -28.37 -13.46 -13.93
CA LEU A 767 -27.20 -13.26 -13.06
C LEU A 767 -26.92 -14.50 -12.20
N PRO A 768 -25.68 -14.98 -12.08
CA PRO A 768 -25.35 -16.15 -11.27
C PRO A 768 -25.61 -15.90 -9.78
N ARG A 769 -26.31 -16.82 -9.11
CA ARG A 769 -26.74 -16.62 -7.72
C ARG A 769 -25.57 -16.79 -6.76
N SER A 770 -24.57 -17.57 -7.17
CA SER A 770 -23.34 -17.77 -6.42
C SER A 770 -22.52 -16.48 -6.23
N LEU A 771 -22.78 -15.38 -6.96
CA LEU A 771 -22.19 -14.07 -6.69
C LEU A 771 -22.44 -13.57 -5.25
N ALA A 772 -23.51 -14.05 -4.59
CA ALA A 772 -23.77 -13.77 -3.18
C ALA A 772 -22.65 -14.25 -2.24
N ASN A 773 -21.79 -15.16 -2.69
CA ASN A 773 -20.65 -15.70 -1.92
C ASN A 773 -19.42 -14.79 -1.97
N CYS A 774 -19.39 -13.76 -2.83
CA CYS A 774 -18.27 -12.84 -3.02
C CYS A 774 -18.38 -11.62 -2.08
N SER A 775 -18.13 -11.83 -0.78
CA SER A 775 -18.34 -10.81 0.27
C SER A 775 -17.48 -9.53 0.12
N PHE A 776 -16.42 -9.58 -0.68
CA PHE A 776 -15.53 -8.46 -0.99
C PHE A 776 -15.86 -7.73 -2.30
N LEU A 777 -16.91 -8.15 -3.02
CA LEU A 777 -17.30 -7.53 -4.29
C LEU A 777 -17.64 -6.05 -4.08
N GLN A 778 -16.98 -5.19 -4.87
CA GLN A 778 -17.10 -3.73 -4.83
C GLN A 778 -17.82 -3.20 -6.07
N VAL A 779 -17.55 -3.77 -7.23
CA VAL A 779 -18.10 -3.32 -8.51
C VAL A 779 -18.67 -4.52 -9.27
N LEU A 780 -19.94 -4.42 -9.63
CA LEU A 780 -20.59 -5.31 -10.59
C LEU A 780 -21.09 -4.50 -11.77
N ASP A 781 -20.47 -4.72 -12.93
CA ASP A 781 -20.88 -4.13 -14.20
C ASP A 781 -21.22 -5.22 -15.21
N VAL A 782 -22.49 -5.28 -15.60
CA VAL A 782 -22.99 -6.17 -16.65
C VAL A 782 -23.81 -5.39 -17.68
N GLY A 783 -23.59 -4.07 -17.77
CA GLY A 783 -24.34 -3.18 -18.65
C GLY A 783 -24.24 -3.56 -20.13
N GLU A 784 -25.15 -3.10 -20.97
CA GLU A 784 -25.08 -3.27 -22.43
C GLU A 784 -24.87 -4.74 -22.85
N ASN A 785 -25.79 -5.60 -22.40
CA ASN A 785 -25.81 -7.03 -22.68
C ASN A 785 -27.26 -7.47 -23.02
N GLN A 786 -27.52 -8.78 -23.02
CA GLN A 786 -28.84 -9.36 -23.27
C GLN A 786 -29.39 -10.13 -22.05
N ILE A 787 -28.95 -9.78 -20.83
CA ILE A 787 -29.41 -10.41 -19.60
C ILE A 787 -30.89 -10.11 -19.36
N SER A 788 -31.67 -11.14 -19.06
CA SER A 788 -33.08 -11.06 -18.71
C SER A 788 -33.28 -11.67 -17.34
N ASP A 789 -33.41 -10.82 -16.33
CA ASP A 789 -33.63 -11.24 -14.94
C ASP A 789 -34.49 -10.20 -14.20
N THR A 790 -34.89 -10.52 -12.97
CA THR A 790 -35.45 -9.52 -12.05
C THR A 790 -34.36 -8.78 -11.30
N PHE A 791 -34.71 -7.70 -10.59
CA PHE A 791 -33.76 -6.99 -9.75
C PHE A 791 -33.12 -7.92 -8.70
N PRO A 792 -31.78 -7.96 -8.57
CA PRO A 792 -31.05 -8.93 -7.76
C PRO A 792 -30.99 -8.52 -6.28
N PHE A 793 -32.11 -8.63 -5.57
CA PHE A 793 -32.20 -8.26 -4.14
C PHE A 793 -31.18 -8.98 -3.24
N TRP A 794 -30.80 -10.20 -3.59
CA TRP A 794 -29.81 -10.99 -2.86
C TRP A 794 -28.40 -10.37 -2.84
N LEU A 795 -28.10 -9.36 -3.68
CA LEU A 795 -26.85 -8.59 -3.58
C LEU A 795 -26.79 -7.71 -2.32
N GLU A 796 -27.89 -7.51 -1.60
CA GLU A 796 -27.93 -6.72 -0.36
C GLU A 796 -27.07 -7.32 0.77
N SER A 797 -26.69 -8.60 0.66
CA SER A 797 -25.75 -9.25 1.57
C SER A 797 -24.30 -8.78 1.39
N LEU A 798 -23.96 -8.17 0.26
CA LEU A 798 -22.61 -7.77 -0.10
C LEU A 798 -22.25 -6.40 0.51
N SER A 799 -21.78 -6.42 1.75
CA SER A 799 -21.45 -5.21 2.53
C SER A 799 -20.38 -4.28 1.91
N HIS A 800 -19.62 -4.76 0.93
CA HIS A 800 -18.55 -4.00 0.25
C HIS A 800 -18.97 -3.40 -1.09
N LEU A 801 -20.17 -3.72 -1.60
CA LEU A 801 -20.63 -3.29 -2.91
C LEU A 801 -20.82 -1.77 -2.96
N GLN A 802 -20.14 -1.13 -3.92
CA GLN A 802 -20.09 0.33 -4.12
C GLN A 802 -20.77 0.75 -5.43
N ALA A 803 -20.63 -0.07 -6.49
CA ALA A 803 -21.19 0.20 -7.80
C ALA A 803 -21.96 -1.00 -8.39
N LEU A 804 -23.17 -0.73 -8.87
CA LEU A 804 -24.05 -1.69 -9.55
C LEU A 804 -24.53 -1.11 -10.89
N LEU A 805 -23.97 -1.62 -11.99
CA LEU A 805 -24.24 -1.16 -13.35
C LEU A 805 -24.95 -2.27 -14.15
N LEU A 806 -26.26 -2.13 -14.34
CA LEU A 806 -27.16 -3.08 -15.03
C LEU A 806 -27.75 -2.52 -16.32
N ARG A 807 -27.30 -1.34 -16.77
CA ARG A 807 -27.89 -0.58 -17.87
C ARG A 807 -28.06 -1.37 -19.17
N SER A 808 -28.99 -0.96 -20.03
CA SER A 808 -29.11 -1.47 -21.42
C SER A 808 -29.16 -3.01 -21.48
N ASN A 809 -30.10 -3.59 -20.75
CA ASN A 809 -30.34 -5.04 -20.69
C ASN A 809 -31.85 -5.32 -20.82
N ARG A 810 -32.30 -6.52 -20.48
CA ARG A 810 -33.71 -6.92 -20.44
C ARG A 810 -34.20 -7.16 -19.00
N PHE A 811 -33.61 -6.51 -18.00
CA PHE A 811 -34.09 -6.64 -16.63
C PHE A 811 -35.52 -6.11 -16.50
N HIS A 812 -36.33 -6.76 -15.67
CA HIS A 812 -37.76 -6.48 -15.59
C HIS A 812 -38.33 -6.68 -14.19
N GLY A 813 -39.58 -6.25 -14.00
CA GLY A 813 -40.29 -6.38 -12.71
C GLY A 813 -40.11 -5.15 -11.82
N SER A 814 -40.54 -5.27 -10.56
CA SER A 814 -40.44 -4.18 -9.58
C SER A 814 -39.12 -4.23 -8.82
N ILE A 815 -38.63 -3.04 -8.46
CA ILE A 815 -37.50 -2.84 -7.53
C ILE A 815 -37.98 -2.58 -6.09
N GLU A 816 -39.29 -2.65 -5.84
CA GLU A 816 -39.86 -2.56 -4.49
C GLU A 816 -39.82 -3.92 -3.78
N GLN A 817 -39.10 -4.01 -2.66
CA GLN A 817 -39.05 -5.23 -1.83
C GLN A 817 -40.29 -5.31 -0.93
N HIS A 818 -41.09 -6.37 -1.10
CA HIS A 818 -42.34 -6.56 -0.36
C HIS A 818 -42.18 -7.52 0.85
N GLN A 819 -40.98 -8.04 1.09
CA GLN A 819 -40.68 -8.99 2.17
C GLN A 819 -39.55 -8.45 3.04
N TYR A 820 -39.89 -8.09 4.27
CA TYR A 820 -38.95 -7.71 5.33
C TYR A 820 -38.09 -8.93 5.71
N HIS A 821 -36.89 -9.03 5.15
CA HIS A 821 -35.87 -9.94 5.66
C HIS A 821 -34.69 -9.14 6.24
N GLN A 822 -34.36 -9.50 7.49
CA GLN A 822 -33.22 -9.13 8.33
C GLN A 822 -32.91 -7.61 8.55
N PRO A 823 -33.03 -7.11 9.80
CA PRO A 823 -32.70 -5.72 10.17
C PRO A 823 -31.25 -5.27 9.95
N ASN A 824 -30.35 -6.18 9.52
CA ASN A 824 -28.90 -5.95 9.43
C ASN A 824 -28.30 -6.13 8.02
N SER A 825 -29.07 -6.51 6.99
CA SER A 825 -28.58 -6.59 5.60
C SER A 825 -28.94 -5.32 4.84
N SER A 826 -27.96 -4.48 4.53
CA SER A 826 -28.19 -3.24 3.79
C SER A 826 -27.02 -2.91 2.87
N PHE A 827 -27.31 -2.24 1.75
CA PHE A 827 -26.35 -1.67 0.80
C PHE A 827 -25.57 -0.49 1.40
N LEU A 828 -24.89 -0.70 2.53
CA LEU A 828 -24.29 0.34 3.34
C LEU A 828 -23.27 1.21 2.58
N ARG A 829 -22.59 0.63 1.58
CA ARG A 829 -21.54 1.27 0.79
C ARG A 829 -21.94 1.56 -0.65
N LEU A 830 -23.14 1.20 -1.09
CA LEU A 830 -23.56 1.40 -2.49
C LEU A 830 -23.80 2.89 -2.73
N HIS A 831 -23.11 3.47 -3.71
CA HIS A 831 -23.29 4.87 -4.10
C HIS A 831 -23.27 5.10 -5.62
N ILE A 832 -23.13 4.05 -6.45
CA ILE A 832 -23.28 4.15 -7.91
C ILE A 832 -24.29 3.11 -8.37
N ILE A 833 -25.40 3.58 -8.92
CA ILE A 833 -26.53 2.75 -9.34
C ILE A 833 -26.93 3.17 -10.75
N ASP A 834 -26.75 2.29 -11.72
CA ASP A 834 -27.16 2.53 -13.11
C ASP A 834 -28.04 1.37 -13.60
N LEU A 835 -29.35 1.60 -13.59
CA LEU A 835 -30.38 0.66 -14.04
C LEU A 835 -31.01 1.08 -15.38
N SER A 836 -30.42 2.07 -16.04
CA SER A 836 -31.01 2.75 -17.19
C SER A 836 -31.29 1.81 -18.36
N SER A 837 -32.24 2.15 -19.23
CA SER A 837 -32.54 1.41 -20.47
C SER A 837 -32.85 -0.08 -20.23
N ASN A 838 -33.83 -0.35 -19.36
CA ASN A 838 -34.32 -1.70 -19.02
C ASN A 838 -35.86 -1.72 -19.07
N ASN A 839 -36.47 -2.82 -18.62
CA ASN A 839 -37.92 -3.02 -18.54
C ASN A 839 -38.42 -3.04 -17.08
N PHE A 840 -37.74 -2.34 -16.16
CA PHE A 840 -38.21 -2.21 -14.78
C PHE A 840 -39.51 -1.40 -14.72
N LYS A 841 -40.40 -1.75 -13.79
CA LYS A 841 -41.73 -1.16 -13.64
C LYS A 841 -42.12 -1.01 -12.18
N GLY A 842 -43.21 -0.30 -11.90
CA GLY A 842 -43.69 -0.08 -10.54
C GLY A 842 -43.25 1.26 -9.97
N ARG A 843 -43.40 1.46 -8.66
CA ARG A 843 -43.04 2.71 -8.01
C ARG A 843 -41.58 2.74 -7.56
N LEU A 844 -41.05 3.94 -7.37
CA LEU A 844 -39.70 4.13 -6.82
C LEU A 844 -39.67 3.68 -5.33
N PRO A 845 -38.70 2.86 -4.91
CA PRO A 845 -38.70 2.24 -3.59
C PRO A 845 -38.16 3.17 -2.51
N ILE A 846 -39.06 3.85 -1.79
CA ILE A 846 -38.72 4.86 -0.76
C ILE A 846 -37.74 4.31 0.29
N GLU A 847 -37.97 3.09 0.80
CA GLU A 847 -37.11 2.50 1.82
C GLU A 847 -35.70 2.17 1.30
N TYR A 848 -35.53 1.89 0.01
CA TYR A 848 -34.20 1.61 -0.56
C TYR A 848 -33.30 2.84 -0.51
N PHE A 849 -33.84 4.02 -0.87
CA PHE A 849 -33.06 5.27 -0.81
C PHE A 849 -32.64 5.61 0.62
N ARG A 850 -33.45 5.29 1.64
CA ARG A 850 -33.06 5.46 3.06
C ARG A 850 -31.87 4.61 3.49
N LEU A 851 -31.65 3.49 2.81
CA LEU A 851 -30.58 2.54 3.15
C LEU A 851 -29.23 2.91 2.50
N LEU A 852 -29.19 3.86 1.57
CA LEU A 852 -27.97 4.36 0.89
C LEU A 852 -27.16 5.31 1.79
N LYS A 853 -26.75 4.83 2.97
CA LYS A 853 -26.09 5.64 4.00
C LYS A 853 -24.82 6.33 3.51
N GLN A 854 -24.06 5.70 2.62
CA GLN A 854 -22.82 6.27 2.07
C GLN A 854 -23.07 7.61 1.34
N MET A 855 -24.24 7.78 0.71
CA MET A 855 -24.60 9.02 0.00
C MET A 855 -25.11 10.13 0.95
N THR A 856 -25.30 9.85 2.25
CA THR A 856 -25.85 10.83 3.22
C THR A 856 -24.78 11.65 3.94
N VAL A 857 -23.50 11.29 3.82
CA VAL A 857 -22.37 11.89 4.56
C VAL A 857 -21.55 12.80 3.63
N GLU A 858 -21.54 14.10 3.92
CA GLU A 858 -20.67 15.08 3.24
C GLU A 858 -19.18 14.82 3.57
N GLY A 859 -18.33 14.67 2.55
CA GLY A 859 -16.88 14.72 2.70
C GLY A 859 -16.18 13.50 3.35
N SER A 860 -16.81 12.31 3.44
CA SER A 860 -16.10 11.13 3.95
C SER A 860 -15.12 10.58 2.91
N ILE A 861 -13.85 10.98 3.02
CA ILE A 861 -12.75 10.30 2.35
C ILE A 861 -12.54 8.98 3.10
N VAL A 862 -13.27 7.93 2.72
CA VAL A 862 -12.80 6.59 3.03
C VAL A 862 -11.49 6.47 2.28
N LYS A 863 -10.36 6.45 3.01
CA LYS A 863 -9.05 6.13 2.43
C LYS A 863 -9.22 4.81 1.69
N SER A 864 -9.32 4.90 0.36
CA SER A 864 -9.31 3.74 -0.51
C SER A 864 -8.02 2.99 -0.20
N PRO A 865 -8.06 1.69 0.13
CA PRO A 865 -6.82 0.95 0.29
C PRO A 865 -6.02 1.14 -0.99
N LYS A 866 -4.75 1.55 -0.87
CA LYS A 866 -3.82 1.49 -2.00
C LYS A 866 -3.83 0.02 -2.45
N PHE A 867 -4.38 -0.25 -3.63
CA PHE A 867 -4.42 -1.60 -4.20
C PHE A 867 -3.01 -1.94 -4.68
N ILE A 868 -2.16 -2.29 -3.72
CA ILE A 868 -0.82 -2.83 -3.93
C ILE A 868 -0.96 -4.32 -3.65
N ASN A 869 -0.94 -5.14 -4.70
CA ASN A 869 -0.79 -6.57 -4.53
C ASN A 869 0.57 -6.86 -3.88
N ALA A 870 0.73 -8.02 -3.24
CA ALA A 870 1.97 -8.43 -2.55
C ALA A 870 3.24 -8.49 -3.43
N ASP A 871 3.09 -8.27 -4.75
CA ASP A 871 4.17 -8.20 -5.75
C ASP A 871 4.32 -6.78 -6.36
N GLY A 872 3.78 -5.71 -5.75
CA GLY A 872 4.02 -4.32 -6.18
C GLY A 872 3.29 -3.85 -7.44
N ILE A 873 2.44 -4.69 -8.05
CA ILE A 873 1.69 -4.34 -9.27
C ILE A 873 0.37 -3.67 -8.92
N SER A 874 0.20 -2.41 -9.36
CA SER A 874 -1.08 -1.72 -9.39
C SER A 874 -1.46 -1.43 -10.84
N LEU A 875 -2.24 -2.31 -11.48
CA LEU A 875 -2.93 -1.99 -12.72
C LEU A 875 -4.22 -1.25 -12.34
N MET A 876 -4.14 0.07 -12.19
CA MET A 876 -5.30 0.89 -11.87
C MET A 876 -6.17 1.08 -13.13
N ILE A 877 -7.21 0.26 -13.27
CA ILE A 877 -8.11 0.29 -14.44
C ILE A 877 -9.36 1.10 -14.11
N PRO A 878 -9.69 2.16 -14.89
CA PRO A 878 -10.85 3.00 -14.62
C PRO A 878 -12.17 2.30 -14.98
N LEU A 879 -13.18 2.48 -14.13
CA LEU A 879 -14.58 2.13 -14.38
C LEU A 879 -15.28 3.25 -15.15
N MET A 880 -16.03 2.92 -16.20
CA MET A 880 -16.73 3.90 -17.03
C MET A 880 -18.13 4.20 -16.45
N ILE A 881 -18.41 5.45 -16.11
CA ILE A 881 -19.69 5.91 -15.55
C ILE A 881 -20.18 7.13 -16.35
N ARG A 882 -21.49 7.20 -16.62
CA ARG A 882 -22.08 8.34 -17.33
C ARG A 882 -22.30 9.51 -16.37
N ASN A 883 -21.75 10.67 -16.71
CA ASN A 883 -21.94 11.94 -16.00
C ASN A 883 -22.00 13.08 -17.02
N LYS A 884 -22.93 14.04 -16.84
CA LYS A 884 -23.14 15.18 -17.76
C LYS A 884 -23.31 14.77 -19.23
N GLY A 885 -23.96 13.63 -19.48
CA GLY A 885 -24.17 13.09 -20.83
C GLY A 885 -22.92 12.50 -21.51
N GLN A 886 -21.79 12.37 -20.81
CA GLN A 886 -20.56 11.75 -21.30
C GLN A 886 -20.17 10.54 -20.44
N GLU A 887 -19.44 9.58 -21.01
CA GLU A 887 -18.82 8.50 -20.23
C GLU A 887 -17.47 8.96 -19.68
N LEU A 888 -17.33 8.95 -18.37
CA LEU A 888 -16.11 9.32 -17.65
C LEU A 888 -15.53 8.09 -16.96
N GLY A 889 -14.22 7.90 -17.07
CA GLY A 889 -13.49 6.85 -16.38
C GLY A 889 -13.11 7.27 -14.96
N TYR A 890 -13.44 6.47 -13.96
CA TYR A 890 -13.08 6.67 -12.56
C TYR A 890 -12.25 5.50 -12.04
N LEU A 891 -11.05 5.78 -11.53
CA LEU A 891 -10.23 4.74 -10.91
C LEU A 891 -10.89 4.17 -9.65
N PRO A 892 -10.61 2.92 -9.23
CA PRO A 892 -11.16 2.36 -8.00
C PRO A 892 -10.91 3.21 -6.76
N THR A 893 -9.78 3.92 -6.72
CA THR A 893 -9.46 4.89 -5.65
C THR A 893 -10.32 6.15 -5.70
N GLN A 894 -10.86 6.49 -6.87
CA GLN A 894 -11.69 7.67 -7.15
C GLN A 894 -13.20 7.38 -7.06
N ILE A 895 -13.62 6.12 -7.13
CA ILE A 895 -15.04 5.73 -7.11
C ILE A 895 -15.74 6.29 -5.86
N SER A 896 -15.06 6.31 -4.71
CA SER A 896 -15.60 6.86 -3.45
C SER A 896 -15.96 8.35 -3.46
N TYR A 897 -15.54 9.12 -4.48
CA TYR A 897 -15.84 10.55 -4.62
C TYR A 897 -17.02 10.83 -5.55
N VAL A 898 -17.65 9.82 -6.14
CA VAL A 898 -18.76 9.98 -7.08
C VAL A 898 -19.97 9.19 -6.64
N SER A 899 -21.10 9.89 -6.52
CA SER A 899 -22.40 9.28 -6.28
C SER A 899 -23.34 9.51 -7.46
N CYS A 900 -23.93 8.44 -7.98
CA CYS A 900 -24.77 8.46 -9.18
C CYS A 900 -25.97 7.55 -9.04
N ILE A 901 -27.15 8.05 -9.45
CA ILE A 901 -28.37 7.27 -9.60
C ILE A 901 -28.93 7.54 -11.00
N ASP A 902 -28.86 6.55 -11.88
CA ASP A 902 -29.48 6.56 -13.20
C ASP A 902 -30.53 5.45 -13.32
N LEU A 903 -31.80 5.85 -13.41
CA LEU A 903 -32.96 4.97 -13.59
C LEU A 903 -33.67 5.25 -14.92
N SER A 904 -33.02 5.96 -15.84
CA SER A 904 -33.68 6.47 -17.04
C SER A 904 -34.16 5.37 -17.99
N SER A 905 -35.06 5.70 -18.91
CA SER A 905 -35.49 4.79 -19.98
C SER A 905 -36.01 3.45 -19.44
N ASN A 906 -36.95 3.51 -18.50
CA ASN A 906 -37.63 2.36 -17.90
C ASN A 906 -39.15 2.60 -17.91
N GLN A 907 -39.91 1.85 -17.11
CA GLN A 907 -41.37 1.99 -16.94
C GLN A 907 -41.73 2.33 -15.48
N PHE A 908 -40.89 3.09 -14.79
CA PHE A 908 -41.18 3.54 -13.42
C PHE A 908 -42.34 4.52 -13.40
N SER A 909 -43.08 4.53 -12.29
CA SER A 909 -44.28 5.34 -12.07
C SER A 909 -44.39 5.83 -10.62
N GLY A 910 -45.42 6.61 -10.30
CA GLY A 910 -45.58 7.18 -8.96
C GLY A 910 -44.81 8.49 -8.78
N GLU A 911 -44.62 8.92 -7.54
CA GLU A 911 -44.05 10.23 -7.21
C GLU A 911 -42.56 10.14 -6.84
N ILE A 912 -41.83 11.23 -7.03
CA ILE A 912 -40.45 11.38 -6.52
C ILE A 912 -40.53 11.64 -5.02
N ALA A 913 -39.91 10.78 -4.20
CA ALA A 913 -39.98 10.91 -2.75
C ALA A 913 -39.00 11.97 -2.20
N GLU A 914 -39.46 12.75 -1.22
CA GLU A 914 -38.69 13.78 -0.50
C GLU A 914 -37.36 13.26 0.09
N VAL A 915 -37.29 11.97 0.44
CA VAL A 915 -36.11 11.33 1.04
C VAL A 915 -34.87 11.32 0.13
N ILE A 916 -35.06 11.48 -1.18
CA ILE A 916 -33.92 11.59 -2.10
C ILE A 916 -33.09 12.84 -1.78
N GLY A 917 -33.71 13.90 -1.27
CA GLY A 917 -33.01 15.10 -0.79
C GLY A 917 -32.06 14.85 0.39
N ASP A 918 -32.13 13.70 1.06
CA ASP A 918 -31.20 13.34 2.14
C ASP A 918 -29.84 12.82 1.61
N LEU A 919 -29.73 12.52 0.30
CA LEU A 919 -28.53 11.98 -0.35
C LEU A 919 -27.54 13.10 -0.73
N ARG A 920 -27.03 13.82 0.27
CA ARG A 920 -26.27 15.07 0.09
C ARG A 920 -25.04 14.97 -0.80
N SER A 921 -24.42 13.80 -0.89
CA SER A 921 -23.22 13.55 -1.71
C SER A 921 -23.55 13.17 -3.16
N LEU A 922 -24.82 13.19 -3.57
CA LEU A 922 -25.27 12.81 -4.91
C LEU A 922 -24.79 13.79 -5.98
N ASN A 923 -24.06 13.32 -6.98
CA ASN A 923 -23.56 14.14 -8.08
C ASN A 923 -24.41 14.05 -9.35
N VAL A 924 -24.99 12.88 -9.62
CA VAL A 924 -25.79 12.63 -10.83
C VAL A 924 -27.12 11.99 -10.45
N LEU A 925 -28.20 12.58 -10.93
CA LEU A 925 -29.55 12.03 -10.80
C LEU A 925 -30.25 12.06 -12.18
N ASN A 926 -30.59 10.89 -12.70
CA ASN A 926 -31.26 10.77 -13.99
C ASN A 926 -32.47 9.83 -13.89
N PHE A 927 -33.66 10.39 -13.95
CA PHE A 927 -34.95 9.67 -13.96
C PHE A 927 -35.70 9.82 -15.28
N SER A 928 -35.04 10.35 -16.32
CA SER A 928 -35.69 10.67 -17.59
C SER A 928 -36.31 9.46 -18.29
N HIS A 929 -37.25 9.69 -19.20
CA HIS A 929 -37.90 8.63 -19.99
C HIS A 929 -38.54 7.54 -19.12
N ASN A 930 -39.42 7.94 -18.20
CA ASN A 930 -40.25 7.07 -17.39
C ASN A 930 -41.70 7.60 -17.39
N GLY A 931 -42.58 7.05 -16.54
CA GLY A 931 -43.93 7.55 -16.26
C GLY A 931 -44.07 8.11 -14.85
N ILE A 932 -43.02 8.79 -14.35
CA ILE A 932 -43.02 9.38 -13.01
C ILE A 932 -43.89 10.64 -13.01
N SER A 933 -44.72 10.79 -11.99
CA SER A 933 -45.76 11.81 -11.85
C SER A 933 -45.59 12.60 -10.54
N GLY A 934 -46.48 13.56 -10.27
CA GLY A 934 -46.40 14.39 -9.06
C GLY A 934 -45.49 15.61 -9.23
N GLU A 935 -45.09 16.22 -8.11
CA GLU A 935 -44.27 17.43 -8.10
C GLU A 935 -42.77 17.12 -7.94
N ILE A 936 -41.90 18.06 -8.33
CA ILE A 936 -40.47 17.98 -8.05
C ILE A 936 -40.26 18.35 -6.55
N PRO A 937 -39.65 17.48 -5.73
CA PRO A 937 -39.49 17.75 -4.30
C PRO A 937 -38.65 18.98 -3.99
N SER A 938 -39.12 19.82 -3.06
CA SER A 938 -38.35 20.98 -2.59
C SER A 938 -37.09 20.58 -1.82
N SER A 939 -37.05 19.37 -1.23
CA SER A 939 -35.86 18.83 -0.55
C SER A 939 -34.64 18.69 -1.45
N PHE A 940 -34.78 18.73 -2.77
CA PHE A 940 -33.65 18.67 -3.70
C PHE A 940 -32.65 19.81 -3.46
N GLN A 941 -33.07 20.93 -2.84
CA GLN A 941 -32.17 22.00 -2.38
C GLN A 941 -31.02 21.51 -1.47
N ASN A 942 -31.20 20.36 -0.81
CA ASN A 942 -30.20 19.77 0.08
C ASN A 942 -29.08 19.02 -0.69
N LEU A 943 -29.26 18.75 -1.98
CA LEU A 943 -28.29 18.04 -2.84
C LEU A 943 -27.18 18.98 -3.32
N ARG A 944 -26.32 19.40 -2.39
CA ARG A 944 -25.33 20.46 -2.63
C ARG A 944 -24.25 20.08 -3.65
N ASP A 945 -23.93 18.79 -3.77
CA ASP A 945 -22.90 18.28 -4.67
C ASP A 945 -23.46 17.86 -6.05
N LEU A 946 -24.74 18.12 -6.32
CA LEU A 946 -25.43 17.72 -7.54
C LEU A 946 -24.94 18.53 -8.75
N GLN A 947 -24.43 17.81 -9.75
CA GLN A 947 -23.85 18.37 -10.97
C GLN A 947 -24.74 18.15 -12.19
N SER A 948 -25.52 17.08 -12.22
CA SER A 948 -26.38 16.72 -13.35
C SER A 948 -27.73 16.22 -12.86
N LEU A 949 -28.80 16.89 -13.29
CA LEU A 949 -30.19 16.53 -13.00
C LEU A 949 -30.99 16.39 -14.30
N ASP A 950 -31.44 15.18 -14.61
CA ASP A 950 -32.30 14.91 -15.76
C ASP A 950 -33.59 14.22 -15.34
N LEU A 951 -34.70 14.93 -15.49
CA LEU A 951 -36.07 14.51 -15.20
C LEU A 951 -36.96 14.55 -16.46
N SER A 952 -36.37 14.69 -17.65
CA SER A 952 -37.14 14.91 -18.87
C SER A 952 -38.00 13.70 -19.25
N ASN A 953 -39.03 13.91 -20.08
CA ASN A 953 -39.88 12.84 -20.60
C ASN A 953 -40.50 11.99 -19.48
N ASN A 954 -41.25 12.66 -18.61
CA ASN A 954 -42.05 12.08 -17.52
C ASN A 954 -43.43 12.77 -17.48
N ASP A 955 -44.25 12.42 -16.48
CA ASP A 955 -45.57 12.99 -16.22
C ASP A 955 -45.53 14.00 -15.04
N LEU A 956 -44.39 14.65 -14.78
CA LEU A 956 -44.23 15.59 -13.65
C LEU A 956 -45.08 16.84 -13.83
N SER A 957 -45.63 17.36 -12.75
CA SER A 957 -46.56 18.49 -12.72
C SER A 957 -46.21 19.46 -11.58
N GLY A 958 -46.94 20.56 -11.45
CA GLY A 958 -46.64 21.60 -10.46
C GLY A 958 -45.55 22.56 -10.92
N GLU A 959 -45.05 23.38 -9.99
CA GLU A 959 -43.99 24.36 -10.26
C GLU A 959 -42.60 23.74 -10.12
N ILE A 960 -41.59 24.31 -10.82
CA ILE A 960 -40.18 24.01 -10.54
C ILE A 960 -39.82 24.71 -9.21
N PRO A 961 -39.42 23.99 -8.14
CA PRO A 961 -39.14 24.61 -6.85
C PRO A 961 -38.10 25.72 -6.95
N SER A 962 -38.43 26.89 -6.42
CA SER A 962 -37.54 28.06 -6.44
C SER A 962 -36.24 27.81 -5.67
N GLU A 963 -36.31 26.95 -4.66
CA GLU A 963 -35.23 26.47 -3.81
C GLU A 963 -34.13 25.75 -4.61
N LEU A 964 -34.48 25.14 -5.76
CA LEU A 964 -33.52 24.44 -6.62
C LEU A 964 -32.48 25.41 -7.21
N ALA A 965 -32.81 26.70 -7.34
CA ALA A 965 -31.88 27.74 -7.77
C ALA A 965 -30.72 27.99 -6.78
N SER A 966 -30.79 27.44 -5.56
CA SER A 966 -29.71 27.52 -4.57
C SER A 966 -28.54 26.56 -4.83
N ILE A 967 -28.72 25.56 -5.72
CA ILE A 967 -27.67 24.59 -6.05
C ILE A 967 -26.70 25.21 -7.06
N THR A 968 -25.55 25.68 -6.58
CA THR A 968 -24.57 26.40 -7.41
C THR A 968 -23.67 25.49 -8.25
N PHE A 969 -23.59 24.20 -7.95
CA PHE A 969 -22.75 23.22 -8.67
C PHE A 969 -23.45 22.52 -9.84
N LEU A 970 -24.74 22.80 -10.07
CA LEU A 970 -25.56 22.13 -11.08
C LEU A 970 -25.17 22.58 -12.49
N GLU A 971 -24.45 21.75 -13.25
CA GLU A 971 -23.97 22.07 -14.59
C GLU A 971 -24.95 21.65 -15.70
N VAL A 972 -25.72 20.58 -15.47
CA VAL A 972 -26.69 20.06 -16.43
C VAL A 972 -28.06 19.96 -15.75
N LEU A 973 -29.05 20.61 -16.34
CA LEU A 973 -30.46 20.51 -15.96
C LEU A 973 -31.29 20.19 -17.19
N ASN A 974 -32.15 19.18 -17.10
CA ASN A 974 -33.16 18.90 -18.11
C ASN A 974 -34.47 18.46 -17.45
N VAL A 975 -35.54 19.22 -17.70
CA VAL A 975 -36.90 18.96 -17.22
C VAL A 975 -37.91 19.00 -18.38
N SER A 976 -37.42 18.93 -19.62
CA SER A 976 -38.24 19.04 -20.83
C SER A 976 -39.27 17.91 -20.93
N CYS A 977 -40.34 18.12 -21.70
CA CYS A 977 -41.37 17.12 -21.98
C CYS A 977 -42.02 16.57 -20.68
N ASN A 978 -42.56 17.48 -19.86
CA ASN A 978 -43.36 17.19 -18.67
C ASN A 978 -44.64 18.08 -18.68
N HIS A 979 -45.36 18.13 -17.57
CA HIS A 979 -46.55 18.97 -17.33
C HIS A 979 -46.29 20.11 -16.34
N LEU A 980 -45.07 20.63 -16.28
CA LEU A 980 -44.68 21.68 -15.34
C LEU A 980 -45.32 23.02 -15.70
N VAL A 981 -45.61 23.82 -14.68
CA VAL A 981 -46.29 25.12 -14.77
C VAL A 981 -45.56 26.20 -13.98
N GLY A 982 -45.92 27.46 -14.20
CA GLY A 982 -45.40 28.59 -13.41
C GLY A 982 -44.11 29.19 -13.96
N ARG A 983 -43.46 30.04 -13.16
CA ARG A 983 -42.26 30.76 -13.57
C ARG A 983 -41.01 29.89 -13.39
N ILE A 984 -40.14 29.84 -14.40
CA ILE A 984 -38.81 29.22 -14.28
C ILE A 984 -38.00 29.99 -13.22
N PRO A 985 -37.44 29.31 -12.19
CA PRO A 985 -36.61 29.95 -11.18
C PRO A 985 -35.43 30.72 -11.79
N SER A 986 -35.13 31.89 -11.24
CA SER A 986 -33.99 32.72 -11.64
C SER A 986 -32.84 32.57 -10.66
N GLY A 987 -31.61 32.49 -11.16
CA GLY A 987 -30.41 32.35 -10.34
C GLY A 987 -29.15 32.30 -11.20
N THR A 988 -27.97 32.55 -10.60
CA THR A 988 -26.71 32.66 -11.36
C THR A 988 -26.41 31.45 -12.24
N GLN A 989 -26.76 30.24 -11.77
CA GLN A 989 -26.61 29.01 -12.54
C GLN A 989 -27.84 28.73 -13.43
N PHE A 990 -29.05 28.92 -12.90
CA PHE A 990 -30.31 28.67 -13.61
C PHE A 990 -30.50 29.53 -14.87
N ASP A 991 -29.99 30.75 -14.87
CA ASP A 991 -30.07 31.67 -16.01
C ASP A 991 -29.14 31.25 -17.17
N THR A 992 -28.22 30.31 -16.94
CA THR A 992 -27.30 29.78 -17.96
C THR A 992 -27.85 28.60 -18.76
N PHE A 993 -28.91 27.95 -18.27
CA PHE A 993 -29.48 26.79 -18.94
C PHE A 993 -30.21 27.17 -20.23
N ASN A 994 -30.09 26.32 -21.24
CA ASN A 994 -30.72 26.51 -22.54
C ASN A 994 -32.25 26.33 -22.45
N GLY A 995 -33.02 27.07 -23.25
CA GLY A 995 -34.48 26.91 -23.36
C GLY A 995 -34.91 25.48 -23.70
N SER A 996 -34.07 24.71 -24.39
CA SER A 996 -34.32 23.28 -24.66
C SER A 996 -34.51 22.44 -23.39
N SER A 997 -33.86 22.81 -22.27
CA SER A 997 -33.98 22.12 -20.98
C SER A 997 -35.40 22.21 -20.39
N PHE A 998 -36.25 23.10 -20.88
CA PHE A 998 -37.60 23.36 -20.36
C PHE A 998 -38.70 23.12 -21.40
N GLU A 999 -38.33 22.82 -22.65
CA GLU A 999 -39.25 22.68 -23.77
C GLU A 999 -40.30 21.57 -23.53
N GLY A 1000 -41.47 21.66 -24.15
CA GLY A 1000 -42.53 20.66 -24.00
C GLY A 1000 -43.40 20.81 -22.73
N ASN A 1001 -43.08 21.76 -21.85
CA ASN A 1001 -43.91 22.14 -20.70
C ASN A 1001 -44.77 23.37 -21.02
N LEU A 1002 -46.04 23.16 -21.40
CA LEU A 1002 -46.91 24.24 -21.90
C LEU A 1002 -47.22 25.34 -20.87
N GLY A 1003 -47.11 25.06 -19.58
CA GLY A 1003 -47.42 26.01 -18.51
C GLY A 1003 -46.23 26.81 -17.98
N LEU A 1004 -45.01 26.58 -18.48
CA LEU A 1004 -43.82 27.30 -18.05
C LEU A 1004 -43.66 28.64 -18.75
N CYS A 1005 -43.19 29.64 -18.02
CA CYS A 1005 -42.86 30.97 -18.53
C CYS A 1005 -41.54 31.48 -17.93
N GLY A 1006 -40.83 32.35 -18.64
CA GLY A 1006 -39.53 32.87 -18.23
C GLY A 1006 -38.63 33.29 -19.39
N SER A 1007 -37.51 33.93 -19.06
CA SER A 1007 -36.53 34.45 -20.03
C SER A 1007 -35.94 33.37 -20.93
N GLN A 1008 -35.74 32.16 -20.41
CA GLN A 1008 -35.16 31.01 -21.10
C GLN A 1008 -36.04 30.52 -22.26
N LEU A 1009 -37.36 30.62 -22.09
CA LEU A 1009 -38.35 30.24 -23.11
C LEU A 1009 -38.85 31.42 -23.96
N GLN A 1010 -38.45 32.65 -23.61
CA GLN A 1010 -38.97 33.89 -24.20
C GLN A 1010 -40.51 34.03 -24.08
N ILE A 1011 -41.09 33.51 -23.00
CA ILE A 1011 -42.52 33.57 -22.70
C ILE A 1011 -42.73 34.48 -21.48
N GLU A 1012 -43.55 35.52 -21.61
CA GLU A 1012 -43.89 36.42 -20.51
C GLU A 1012 -44.80 35.75 -19.48
N CYS A 1013 -44.43 35.83 -18.20
CA CYS A 1013 -45.27 35.34 -17.10
C CYS A 1013 -46.36 36.35 -16.74
N ASP A 1014 -47.62 36.08 -17.08
CA ASP A 1014 -48.75 36.94 -16.73
C ASP A 1014 -49.22 36.70 -15.27
N PRO A 1015 -49.21 37.71 -14.37
CA PRO A 1015 -49.55 37.53 -12.96
C PRO A 1015 -51.03 37.21 -12.64
N LYS A 1016 -51.91 37.06 -13.66
CA LYS A 1016 -53.37 37.04 -13.49
C LYS A 1016 -54.12 35.80 -13.98
N GLN A 1017 -53.47 34.64 -14.08
CA GLN A 1017 -54.21 33.37 -14.26
C GLN A 1017 -53.98 32.40 -13.10
N ASN A 1018 -54.55 32.73 -11.94
CA ASN A 1018 -54.91 31.73 -10.94
C ASN A 1018 -56.40 31.42 -11.07
N GLY A 1019 -56.70 30.25 -11.63
CA GLY A 1019 -57.99 29.55 -11.51
C GLY A 1019 -59.14 30.02 -12.42
N ASN A 1020 -59.20 29.52 -13.67
CA ASN A 1020 -60.38 28.86 -14.28
C ASN A 1020 -60.31 28.84 -15.82
N ASN A 1021 -60.39 27.62 -16.37
CA ASN A 1021 -60.87 27.18 -17.68
C ASN A 1021 -60.94 28.16 -18.87
N GLY A 1022 -60.21 27.79 -19.93
CA GLY A 1022 -60.51 28.19 -21.31
C GLY A 1022 -59.45 27.70 -22.30
N ALA A 1023 -59.63 26.49 -22.83
CA ALA A 1023 -58.85 26.00 -23.97
C ALA A 1023 -58.98 26.96 -25.17
N PRO A 1024 -57.91 27.26 -25.93
CA PRO A 1024 -58.06 27.80 -27.27
C PRO A 1024 -58.51 26.67 -28.18
N SER A 1025 -59.67 26.86 -28.81
CA SER A 1025 -60.27 25.97 -29.79
C SER A 1025 -59.32 25.69 -30.97
N ILE A 1026 -58.92 24.43 -31.14
CA ILE A 1026 -58.58 23.88 -32.45
C ILE A 1026 -59.64 22.84 -32.77
N SER A 1027 -60.37 23.10 -33.84
CA SER A 1027 -61.42 22.26 -34.40
C SER A 1027 -60.91 20.85 -34.70
N SER A 1028 -61.63 19.87 -34.17
CA SER A 1028 -61.53 18.46 -34.51
C SER A 1028 -61.82 18.21 -35.99
N GLN A 1029 -60.87 17.58 -36.69
CA GLN A 1029 -61.18 16.60 -37.72
C GLN A 1029 -60.47 15.31 -37.33
N GLU A 1030 -61.25 14.36 -36.83
CA GLU A 1030 -60.93 12.95 -36.97
C GLU A 1030 -60.96 12.63 -38.47
N ASP A 1031 -59.90 12.02 -38.99
CA ASP A 1031 -60.06 10.95 -39.95
C ASP A 1031 -58.86 10.00 -39.95
N SER A 1032 -59.23 8.74 -40.13
CA SER A 1032 -58.45 7.52 -40.13
C SER A 1032 -57.28 7.50 -41.12
N SER A 1033 -56.30 6.64 -40.81
CA SER A 1033 -55.37 5.95 -41.71
C SER A 1033 -55.51 6.26 -43.22
N ASP A 1034 -54.58 7.01 -43.80
CA ASP A 1034 -53.85 6.52 -44.97
C ASP A 1034 -52.55 7.28 -45.25
N THR A 1035 -51.63 6.53 -45.82
CA THR A 1035 -50.30 6.87 -46.29
C THR A 1035 -50.24 8.07 -47.27
N ASN A 1036 -49.34 9.04 -47.02
CA ASN A 1036 -48.60 9.73 -48.08
C ASN A 1036 -47.40 10.51 -47.54
N PHE A 1037 -46.24 9.86 -47.64
CA PHE A 1037 -44.90 10.42 -47.45
C PHE A 1037 -44.69 11.54 -48.49
N ASN A 1038 -44.36 12.76 -48.07
CA ASN A 1038 -44.26 13.92 -48.96
C ASN A 1038 -42.80 14.10 -49.43
N TRP A 1039 -42.51 13.64 -50.66
CA TRP A 1039 -41.14 13.53 -51.20
C TRP A 1039 -40.47 14.88 -51.49
N MET A 1040 -41.22 15.98 -51.36
CA MET A 1040 -40.72 17.34 -51.65
C MET A 1040 -39.72 17.84 -50.59
N PHE A 1041 -39.81 17.37 -49.34
CA PHE A 1041 -38.88 17.75 -48.26
C PHE A 1041 -37.55 17.00 -48.33
N VAL A 1042 -37.56 15.75 -48.80
CA VAL A 1042 -36.34 14.94 -49.00
C VAL A 1042 -35.51 15.52 -50.15
N VAL A 1043 -36.15 15.97 -51.23
CA VAL A 1043 -35.46 16.58 -52.38
C VAL A 1043 -34.90 17.97 -52.04
N ALA A 1044 -35.60 18.77 -51.23
CA ALA A 1044 -35.10 20.05 -50.73
C ALA A 1044 -33.92 19.89 -49.75
N GLY A 1045 -33.93 18.83 -48.92
CA GLY A 1045 -32.83 18.46 -48.03
C GLY A 1045 -31.59 17.98 -48.78
N TYR A 1046 -31.75 17.15 -49.81
CA TYR A 1046 -30.62 16.68 -50.65
C TYR A 1046 -30.00 17.81 -51.48
N GLY A 1047 -30.80 18.75 -51.99
CA GLY A 1047 -30.31 19.90 -52.77
C GLY A 1047 -29.53 20.93 -51.94
N SER A 1048 -29.93 21.15 -50.69
CA SER A 1048 -29.25 22.08 -49.78
C SER A 1048 -28.00 21.47 -49.12
N GLY A 1049 -28.04 20.18 -48.78
CA GLY A 1049 -26.90 19.44 -48.23
C GLY A 1049 -25.71 19.31 -49.18
N LEU A 1050 -25.95 19.15 -50.49
CA LEU A 1050 -24.88 19.05 -51.51
C LEU A 1050 -24.16 20.38 -51.76
N ILE A 1051 -24.87 21.52 -51.66
CA ILE A 1051 -24.27 22.86 -51.83
C ILE A 1051 -23.47 23.22 -50.58
N VAL A 1052 -23.98 22.94 -49.39
CA VAL A 1052 -23.26 23.15 -48.12
C VAL A 1052 -22.05 22.22 -48.03
N GLY A 1053 -22.16 20.97 -48.49
CA GLY A 1053 -21.04 20.04 -48.61
C GLY A 1053 -19.94 20.55 -49.54
N PHE A 1054 -20.28 21.04 -50.74
CA PHE A 1054 -19.29 21.60 -51.68
C PHE A 1054 -18.68 22.92 -51.21
N VAL A 1055 -19.43 23.75 -50.47
CA VAL A 1055 -18.91 25.01 -49.90
C VAL A 1055 -18.01 24.72 -48.70
N ILE A 1056 -18.35 23.75 -47.84
CA ILE A 1056 -17.51 23.33 -46.72
C ILE A 1056 -16.26 22.60 -47.22
N GLU A 1057 -16.37 21.73 -48.22
CA GLU A 1057 -15.21 21.06 -48.84
C GLU A 1057 -14.27 22.09 -49.50
N ARG A 1058 -14.81 23.10 -50.20
CA ARG A 1058 -14.02 24.17 -50.84
C ARG A 1058 -13.50 25.21 -49.84
N TYR A 1059 -14.17 25.41 -48.70
CA TYR A 1059 -13.73 26.27 -47.60
C TYR A 1059 -12.63 25.60 -46.76
N ILE A 1060 -12.73 24.28 -46.53
CA ILE A 1060 -11.70 23.46 -45.87
C ILE A 1060 -10.46 23.32 -46.78
N PHE A 1061 -10.63 23.14 -48.10
CA PHE A 1061 -9.49 23.10 -49.04
C PHE A 1061 -8.78 24.45 -49.19
N SER A 1062 -9.50 25.59 -49.12
CA SER A 1062 -8.89 26.93 -49.25
C SER A 1062 -8.18 27.41 -47.98
N ARG A 1063 -8.63 27.01 -46.79
CA ARG A 1063 -7.95 27.34 -45.52
C ARG A 1063 -6.74 26.46 -45.22
N ASN A 1064 -6.71 25.22 -45.71
CA ASN A 1064 -5.53 24.37 -45.56
C ASN A 1064 -4.33 24.85 -46.40
N MET A 1065 -4.53 25.50 -47.56
CA MET A 1065 -3.40 26.08 -48.32
C MET A 1065 -2.83 27.35 -47.67
N TYR A 1066 -3.64 28.19 -47.02
CA TYR A 1066 -3.13 29.38 -46.31
C TYR A 1066 -2.33 29.02 -45.05
N TYR A 1067 -2.76 28.00 -44.30
CA TYR A 1067 -2.00 27.50 -43.14
C TYR A 1067 -0.79 26.65 -43.53
N LEU A 1068 -0.86 25.84 -44.60
CA LEU A 1068 0.30 25.12 -45.15
C LEU A 1068 1.34 26.06 -45.77
N GLU A 1069 0.94 27.18 -46.38
CA GLU A 1069 1.88 28.18 -46.91
C GLU A 1069 2.55 29.00 -45.78
N LYS A 1070 1.83 29.24 -44.66
CA LYS A 1070 2.40 29.86 -43.45
C LYS A 1070 3.32 28.90 -42.68
N ILE A 1071 2.97 27.62 -42.59
CA ILE A 1071 3.80 26.57 -41.98
C ILE A 1071 5.02 26.26 -42.85
N MET A 1072 4.90 26.21 -44.18
CA MET A 1072 6.03 26.06 -45.10
C MET A 1072 6.95 27.30 -45.11
N ASN A 1073 6.42 28.51 -44.95
CA ASN A 1073 7.24 29.72 -44.81
C ASN A 1073 7.91 29.81 -43.43
N MET A 1074 7.29 29.26 -42.37
CA MET A 1074 7.90 29.14 -41.04
C MET A 1074 8.99 28.05 -41.01
N ILE A 1075 8.78 26.92 -41.70
CA ILE A 1075 9.79 25.86 -41.92
C ILE A 1075 10.96 26.37 -42.79
N ARG A 1076 10.71 27.21 -43.81
CA ARG A 1076 11.78 27.88 -44.58
C ARG A 1076 12.53 28.95 -43.79
N PHE A 1077 11.90 29.59 -42.79
CA PHE A 1077 12.57 30.54 -41.89
C PHE A 1077 13.49 29.82 -40.88
N PHE A 1078 13.09 28.64 -40.40
CA PHE A 1078 13.93 27.82 -39.50
C PHE A 1078 14.99 26.96 -40.23
N GLN A 1079 14.78 26.62 -41.52
CA GLN A 1079 15.82 26.01 -42.35
C GLN A 1079 16.80 27.03 -42.98
N GLY A 1080 16.43 28.32 -43.03
CA GLY A 1080 17.28 29.41 -43.56
C GLY A 1080 18.39 29.90 -42.62
N ASN A 1081 18.33 29.62 -41.32
CA ASN A 1081 19.38 29.99 -40.35
C ASN A 1081 20.42 28.90 -40.08
N ARG A 1082 20.37 27.76 -40.80
CA ARG A 1082 21.44 26.75 -40.84
C ARG A 1082 22.31 26.78 -42.10
N SER A 1083 22.09 27.68 -43.06
CA SER A 1083 22.95 27.81 -44.27
C SER A 1083 23.80 29.10 -44.34
N LEU A 1084 23.73 30.01 -43.35
CA LEU A 1084 24.57 31.22 -43.31
C LEU A 1084 25.68 31.23 -42.24
N ARG A 1085 26.12 30.04 -41.78
CA ARG A 1085 27.39 29.90 -41.02
C ARG A 1085 28.37 28.86 -41.58
N THR A 1086 28.22 28.50 -42.86
CA THR A 1086 29.20 27.71 -43.63
C THR A 1086 29.58 28.33 -44.98
N GLN A 1087 29.47 29.65 -45.13
CA GLN A 1087 30.19 30.42 -46.18
C GLN A 1087 30.63 31.80 -45.68
N ARG A 1088 31.55 31.83 -44.71
CA ARG A 1088 32.55 32.92 -44.52
C ARG A 1088 33.60 32.47 -43.50
N GLY A 1089 34.55 31.68 -43.99
CA GLY A 1089 35.66 31.15 -43.17
C GLY A 1089 36.70 30.32 -43.93
N ARG A 1090 36.85 30.48 -45.25
CA ARG A 1090 38.03 30.02 -46.01
C ARG A 1090 38.40 31.05 -47.09
N ARG A 1091 39.02 32.14 -46.61
CA ARG A 1091 40.06 32.92 -47.30
C ARG A 1091 40.98 33.48 -46.22
N ARG A 1092 42.01 32.72 -45.86
CA ARG A 1092 43.39 33.16 -45.55
C ARG A 1092 44.21 31.94 -45.10
N ASN A 1093 45.20 31.64 -45.93
CA ASN A 1093 46.35 30.74 -45.81
C ASN A 1093 46.07 29.25 -45.61
#